data_AF-K8GGC1-F1
#
_entry.id   AF-K8GGC1-F1
#
_cell.length_a   1.000
_cell.length_b   1.000
_cell.length_c   1.000
_cell.angle_alpha   90.00
_cell.angle_beta   90.00
_cell.angle_gamma   90.00
#
_symmetry.space_group_name_H-M   'P 1'
#
loop_
_entity.id
_entity.type
_entity.pdbx_description
1 polymer ?
#
loop_
_entity_poly.entity_id
_entity_poly.type
_entity_poly.pdbx_seq_one_letter_code
_entity_poly.pdbx_strand_id
1 'polypeptide(L)'
;MTYFWNLFAISLPSLRGLLPSSPITDPVAIFLIIMAIMLVAPLLFERVRLPGIVGLIVAGVIVGPHGFGLLERDSTIVLLGTVGLLFLMFMAGLETSLDDLKYNADKATIFGIVTFAVPMSLGVVAMMLLGYPFLASVLVASCFASHTLLALPIVSKLGVMRSPSVTVTLGGTLITNVLALLVLAVVVKAHQGNLSLEFWLFLIPSLALYTVGTLWGVPRLGRWFFRRFGHDEGAEFTFVVATLFVVSYLAKLIEIEPIIGAFLAGIAITQLIPQLSPLMNRIQFIGNTLFVPFFLISVGMLVNPLILFQEPKSLLVAVVMVSVALAAKFLPAWGSGKLFRFDFSNIMVMFGLSVAQAASTLAAITVAYKIKLVDQLTVNGTIAMILVTCIASPWITDRWGRSMKSSSATAHQPQLADSPRQSPLRYRILVPVANPSTEDNLLQLALILAKSSNGTLLPLHILTDTYGPISVEAKLEQERLLATAETIAHAAVTDVEAIGRVDDSIDKGILRTAQERHANLIICGWKGYSTYRDNFFGSVIDNVARRTPVPMLITRFMQPIESTQRVFLAISEGETLAASFQQTLVLTQTLATELKAKLQILQVVTNPRSLHSQEIPGLDADIPVQRVQGNFVNQVSRILERDDLLVLTHNAHPELIGIPTLGVEPEAIARQHPDVSIIIAHFPRQG
;
A
#
# COMPACT_ATOMS: atom_id res chain seq x y z
N MET A 1 1.96 -31.02 -31.31
CA MET A 1 0.60 -30.93 -31.90
C MET A 1 -0.05 -32.32 -32.04
N THR A 2 0.40 -33.24 -32.88
CA THR A 2 -0.35 -34.47 -33.25
C THR A 2 -0.67 -35.44 -32.09
N TYR A 3 0.21 -35.55 -31.07
CA TYR A 3 0.04 -36.51 -29.97
C TYR A 3 -1.01 -36.11 -28.92
N PHE A 4 -1.08 -34.82 -28.54
CA PHE A 4 -2.04 -34.32 -27.56
C PHE A 4 -3.47 -34.35 -28.11
N TRP A 5 -3.60 -34.04 -29.42
CA TRP A 5 -4.84 -34.18 -30.17
C TRP A 5 -5.30 -35.63 -30.29
N ASN A 6 -4.40 -36.61 -30.39
CA ASN A 6 -4.80 -38.02 -30.41
C ASN A 6 -5.34 -38.51 -29.07
N LEU A 7 -4.83 -38.02 -27.93
CA LEU A 7 -5.38 -38.36 -26.61
C LEU A 7 -6.78 -37.76 -26.38
N PHE A 8 -7.00 -36.50 -26.76
CA PHE A 8 -8.32 -35.85 -26.63
C PHE A 8 -9.34 -36.30 -27.68
N ALA A 9 -8.88 -36.63 -28.90
CA ALA A 9 -9.75 -37.11 -29.99
C ALA A 9 -10.35 -38.50 -29.74
N ILE A 10 -9.73 -39.31 -28.87
CA ILE A 10 -10.31 -40.59 -28.42
C ILE A 10 -11.53 -40.35 -27.50
N SER A 11 -11.63 -39.17 -26.87
CA SER A 11 -12.59 -38.91 -25.79
C SER A 11 -13.83 -38.12 -26.24
N LEU A 12 -13.72 -37.18 -27.19
CA LEU A 12 -14.86 -36.39 -27.72
C LEU A 12 -14.67 -36.00 -29.21
N PRO A 13 -15.18 -36.78 -30.18
CA PRO A 13 -15.00 -36.51 -31.61
C PRO A 13 -15.75 -35.27 -32.13
N SER A 14 -16.76 -34.76 -31.41
CA SER A 14 -17.57 -33.60 -31.82
C SER A 14 -16.88 -32.22 -31.68
N LEU A 15 -15.77 -32.14 -30.95
CA LEU A 15 -15.04 -30.87 -30.72
C LEU A 15 -13.94 -30.57 -31.75
N ARG A 16 -13.64 -31.51 -32.66
CA ARG A 16 -12.57 -31.37 -33.67
C ARG A 16 -12.81 -30.22 -34.69
N GLY A 17 -14.06 -29.76 -34.85
CA GLY A 17 -14.42 -28.68 -35.79
C GLY A 17 -14.55 -27.29 -35.17
N LEU A 18 -14.43 -27.14 -33.84
CA LEU A 18 -14.67 -25.89 -33.12
C LEU A 18 -13.39 -25.11 -32.77
N LEU A 19 -12.22 -25.76 -32.84
CA LEU A 19 -10.95 -25.15 -32.47
C LEU A 19 -10.14 -24.81 -33.73
N PRO A 20 -9.59 -23.59 -33.85
CA PRO A 20 -8.88 -23.16 -35.05
C PRO A 20 -7.62 -24.00 -35.28
N SER A 21 -7.34 -24.33 -36.54
CA SER A 21 -6.16 -25.10 -36.97
C SER A 21 -4.86 -24.31 -36.90
N SER A 22 -4.94 -22.99 -36.77
CA SER A 22 -3.83 -22.04 -36.62
C SER A 22 -4.06 -21.15 -35.41
N PRO A 23 -2.99 -20.60 -34.80
CA PRO A 23 -3.12 -19.61 -33.74
C PRO A 23 -3.93 -18.40 -34.18
N ILE A 24 -4.62 -17.78 -33.23
CA ILE A 24 -5.43 -16.59 -33.49
C ILE A 24 -4.49 -15.39 -33.59
N THR A 25 -4.56 -14.68 -34.70
CA THR A 25 -3.70 -13.53 -35.01
C THR A 25 -4.42 -12.19 -34.92
N ASP A 26 -5.76 -12.19 -34.95
CA ASP A 26 -6.55 -10.97 -34.82
C ASP A 26 -6.40 -10.37 -33.40
N PRO A 27 -5.94 -9.10 -33.25
CA PRO A 27 -5.68 -8.50 -31.95
C PRO A 27 -6.91 -8.44 -31.04
N VAL A 28 -8.11 -8.24 -31.60
CA VAL A 28 -9.35 -8.17 -30.83
C VAL A 28 -9.70 -9.55 -30.27
N ALA A 29 -9.58 -10.59 -31.09
CA ALA A 29 -9.80 -11.97 -30.64
C ALA A 29 -8.76 -12.43 -29.61
N ILE A 30 -7.48 -12.05 -29.77
CA ILE A 30 -6.42 -12.29 -28.77
C ILE A 30 -6.81 -11.64 -27.44
N PHE A 31 -7.18 -10.35 -27.46
CA PHE A 31 -7.56 -9.63 -26.25
C PHE A 31 -8.81 -10.21 -25.61
N LEU A 32 -9.83 -10.57 -26.39
CA LEU A 32 -11.04 -11.24 -25.91
C LEU A 32 -10.72 -12.53 -25.17
N ILE A 33 -9.86 -13.40 -25.74
CA ILE A 33 -9.48 -14.66 -25.10
C ILE A 33 -8.76 -14.41 -23.80
N ILE A 34 -7.82 -13.46 -23.78
CA ILE A 34 -7.09 -13.12 -22.57
C ILE A 34 -8.04 -12.59 -21.50
N MET A 35 -8.97 -11.68 -21.84
CA MET A 35 -9.98 -11.18 -20.91
C MET A 35 -10.91 -12.28 -20.40
N ALA A 36 -11.32 -13.20 -21.26
CA ALA A 36 -12.10 -14.37 -20.87
C ALA A 36 -11.33 -15.27 -19.89
N ILE A 37 -10.03 -15.49 -20.11
CA ILE A 37 -9.16 -16.22 -19.18
C ILE A 37 -9.06 -15.47 -17.85
N MET A 38 -8.84 -14.15 -17.87
CA MET A 38 -8.74 -13.32 -16.67
C MET A 38 -10.00 -13.37 -15.81
N LEU A 39 -11.17 -13.47 -16.44
CA LEU A 39 -12.45 -13.60 -15.74
C LEU A 39 -12.69 -15.03 -15.24
N VAL A 40 -12.52 -16.03 -16.11
CA VAL A 40 -12.97 -17.41 -15.85
C VAL A 40 -11.96 -18.21 -15.03
N ALA A 41 -10.67 -18.10 -15.31
CA ALA A 41 -9.66 -18.96 -14.69
C ALA A 41 -9.57 -18.76 -13.17
N PRO A 42 -9.58 -17.53 -12.62
CA PRO A 42 -9.61 -17.33 -11.17
C PRO A 42 -10.85 -17.96 -10.51
N LEU A 43 -12.04 -17.76 -11.10
CA LEU A 43 -13.31 -18.29 -10.57
C LEU A 43 -13.33 -19.83 -10.52
N LEU A 44 -12.76 -20.48 -11.55
CA LEU A 44 -12.65 -21.95 -11.59
C LEU A 44 -11.68 -22.48 -10.54
N PHE A 45 -10.53 -21.82 -10.37
CA PHE A 45 -9.51 -22.26 -9.40
C PHE A 45 -9.92 -22.00 -7.96
N GLU A 46 -10.62 -20.90 -7.69
CA GLU A 46 -11.16 -20.62 -6.36
C GLU A 46 -12.20 -21.66 -5.92
N ARG A 47 -13.00 -22.20 -6.86
CA ARG A 47 -13.93 -23.31 -6.57
C ARG A 47 -13.23 -24.58 -6.08
N VAL A 48 -12.02 -24.86 -6.58
CA VAL A 48 -11.20 -26.00 -6.13
C VAL A 48 -10.26 -25.64 -4.97
N ARG A 49 -10.47 -24.48 -4.32
CA ARG A 49 -9.66 -23.98 -3.18
C ARG A 49 -8.19 -23.72 -3.54
N LEU A 50 -7.90 -23.37 -4.79
CA LEU A 50 -6.59 -22.89 -5.21
C LEU A 50 -6.63 -21.36 -5.45
N PRO A 51 -5.52 -20.62 -5.23
CA PRO A 51 -5.49 -19.19 -5.48
C PRO A 51 -5.74 -18.89 -6.97
N GLY A 52 -6.58 -17.90 -7.27
CA GLY A 52 -6.95 -17.57 -8.65
C GLY A 52 -5.75 -17.21 -9.55
N ILE A 53 -4.66 -16.68 -8.98
CA ILE A 53 -3.39 -16.42 -9.67
C ILE A 53 -2.79 -17.69 -10.30
N VAL A 54 -2.90 -18.83 -9.61
CA VAL A 54 -2.44 -20.13 -10.15
C VAL A 54 -3.24 -20.49 -11.40
N GLY A 55 -4.54 -20.19 -11.41
CA GLY A 55 -5.41 -20.42 -12.56
C GLY A 55 -4.97 -19.66 -13.81
N LEU A 56 -4.49 -18.42 -13.66
CA LEU A 56 -3.99 -17.61 -14.78
C LEU A 56 -2.72 -18.20 -15.41
N ILE A 57 -1.81 -18.71 -14.58
CA ILE A 57 -0.57 -19.36 -15.05
C ILE A 57 -0.91 -20.66 -15.78
N VAL A 58 -1.74 -21.52 -15.18
CA VAL A 58 -2.18 -22.78 -15.79
C VAL A 58 -2.94 -22.54 -17.08
N ALA A 59 -3.81 -21.52 -17.13
CA ALA A 59 -4.49 -21.13 -18.36
C ALA A 59 -3.49 -20.69 -19.45
N GLY A 60 -2.43 -19.96 -19.10
CA GLY A 60 -1.34 -19.63 -20.03
C GLY A 60 -0.63 -20.87 -20.61
N VAL A 61 -0.37 -21.89 -19.78
CA VAL A 61 0.19 -23.18 -20.26
C VAL A 61 -0.77 -23.87 -21.23
N ILE A 62 -2.06 -23.86 -20.91
CA ILE A 62 -3.11 -24.53 -21.70
C ILE A 62 -3.35 -23.83 -23.04
N VAL A 63 -3.47 -22.50 -23.04
CA VAL A 63 -3.85 -21.71 -24.23
C VAL A 63 -2.63 -21.35 -25.08
N GLY A 64 -1.45 -21.31 -24.47
CA GLY A 64 -0.19 -20.95 -25.10
C GLY A 64 0.29 -21.91 -26.20
N PRO A 65 1.44 -21.58 -26.83
CA PRO A 65 1.94 -22.28 -28.03
C PRO A 65 2.26 -23.76 -27.78
N HIS A 66 2.50 -24.14 -26.53
CA HIS A 66 2.84 -25.51 -26.14
C HIS A 66 1.66 -26.34 -25.62
N GLY A 67 0.49 -25.72 -25.42
CA GLY A 67 -0.75 -26.40 -25.04
C GLY A 67 -1.65 -26.65 -26.26
N PHE A 68 -2.80 -25.97 -26.29
CA PHE A 68 -3.72 -25.96 -27.44
C PHE A 68 -3.22 -25.12 -28.61
N GLY A 69 -2.24 -24.23 -28.40
CA GLY A 69 -1.71 -23.36 -29.45
C GLY A 69 -2.71 -22.33 -29.96
N LEU A 70 -3.65 -21.91 -29.11
CA LEU A 70 -4.66 -20.90 -29.45
C LEU A 70 -4.04 -19.50 -29.56
N LEU A 71 -3.07 -19.21 -28.68
CA LEU A 71 -2.34 -17.94 -28.64
C LEU A 71 -0.84 -18.17 -28.85
N GLU A 72 -0.22 -17.36 -29.71
CA GLU A 72 1.23 -17.25 -29.79
C GLU A 72 1.76 -16.21 -28.82
N ARG A 73 2.96 -16.46 -28.27
CA ARG A 73 3.62 -15.52 -27.37
C ARG A 73 4.41 -14.48 -28.18
N ASP A 74 3.68 -13.63 -28.88
CA ASP A 74 4.21 -12.56 -29.73
C ASP A 74 4.78 -11.38 -28.92
N SER A 75 5.26 -10.35 -29.63
CA SER A 75 5.79 -9.13 -28.99
C SER A 75 4.75 -8.40 -28.14
N THR A 76 3.45 -8.49 -28.47
CA THR A 76 2.36 -7.85 -27.72
C THR A 76 2.17 -8.48 -26.35
N ILE A 77 2.08 -9.82 -26.28
CA ILE A 77 1.95 -10.55 -25.01
C ILE A 77 3.22 -10.41 -24.17
N VAL A 78 4.40 -10.35 -24.79
CA VAL A 78 5.66 -10.07 -24.09
C VAL A 78 5.68 -8.66 -23.51
N LEU A 79 5.24 -7.66 -24.28
CA LEU A 79 5.17 -6.27 -23.84
C LEU A 79 4.22 -6.13 -22.64
N LEU A 80 2.96 -6.54 -22.78
CA LEU A 80 1.96 -6.45 -21.71
C LEU A 80 2.36 -7.26 -20.48
N GLY A 81 2.96 -8.44 -20.67
CA GLY A 81 3.48 -9.23 -19.58
C GLY A 81 4.67 -8.57 -18.86
N THR A 82 5.54 -7.86 -19.59
CA THR A 82 6.64 -7.09 -18.99
C THR A 82 6.08 -5.91 -18.20
N VAL A 83 5.10 -5.19 -18.74
CA VAL A 83 4.38 -4.11 -18.03
C VAL A 83 3.78 -4.65 -16.73
N GLY A 84 3.09 -5.78 -16.76
CA GLY A 84 2.53 -6.44 -15.57
C GLY A 84 3.55 -6.78 -14.50
N LEU A 85 4.71 -7.30 -14.90
CA LEU A 85 5.78 -7.60 -13.97
C LEU A 85 6.34 -6.34 -13.30
N LEU A 86 6.50 -5.25 -14.05
CA LEU A 86 6.96 -3.97 -13.49
C LEU A 86 5.91 -3.35 -12.57
N PHE A 87 4.63 -3.34 -12.97
CA PHE A 87 3.55 -2.87 -12.10
C PHE A 87 3.46 -3.66 -10.80
N LEU A 88 3.67 -4.98 -10.86
CA LEU A 88 3.67 -5.82 -9.67
C LEU A 88 4.72 -5.37 -8.65
N MET A 89 5.96 -5.16 -9.11
CA MET A 89 7.03 -4.70 -8.23
C MET A 89 6.89 -3.23 -7.83
N PHE A 90 6.31 -2.42 -8.69
CA PHE A 90 6.00 -1.04 -8.36
C PHE A 90 4.99 -0.93 -7.22
N MET A 91 3.89 -1.68 -7.30
CA MET A 91 2.90 -1.77 -6.22
C MET A 91 3.53 -2.29 -4.94
N ALA A 92 4.43 -3.28 -5.04
CA ALA A 92 5.23 -3.74 -3.90
C ALA A 92 6.00 -2.61 -3.22
N GLY A 93 6.67 -1.77 -4.01
CA GLY A 93 7.40 -0.60 -3.51
C GLY A 93 6.48 0.46 -2.91
N LEU A 94 5.30 0.70 -3.52
CA LEU A 94 4.30 1.65 -3.03
C LEU A 94 3.68 1.24 -1.67
N GLU A 95 3.48 -0.05 -1.46
CA GLU A 95 2.90 -0.58 -0.22
C GLU A 95 3.95 -0.73 0.90
N THR A 96 5.24 -0.77 0.53
CA THR A 96 6.35 -0.83 1.48
C THR A 96 6.73 0.57 1.94
N SER A 97 6.77 0.80 3.26
CA SER A 97 7.33 2.05 3.78
C SER A 97 8.87 1.96 3.84
N LEU A 98 9.54 3.07 3.54
CA LEU A 98 11.00 3.17 3.71
C LEU A 98 11.43 2.93 5.15
N ASP A 99 10.58 3.31 6.11
CA ASP A 99 10.87 3.19 7.53
C ASP A 99 10.74 1.73 7.98
N ASP A 100 9.76 0.97 7.48
CA ASP A 100 9.66 -0.48 7.73
C ASP A 100 10.88 -1.23 7.18
N LEU A 101 11.36 -0.83 6.00
CA LEU A 101 12.54 -1.43 5.38
C LEU A 101 13.81 -1.10 6.15
N LYS A 102 13.97 0.15 6.61
CA LYS A 102 15.10 0.56 7.47
C LYS A 102 15.07 -0.16 8.81
N TYR A 103 13.89 -0.25 9.43
CA TYR A 103 13.70 -0.94 10.70
C TYR A 103 14.07 -2.43 10.63
N ASN A 104 13.80 -3.07 9.48
CA ASN A 104 14.12 -4.48 9.25
C ASN A 104 15.35 -4.69 8.35
N ALA A 105 16.20 -3.67 8.15
CA ALA A 105 17.28 -3.72 7.16
C ALA A 105 18.34 -4.79 7.47
N ASP A 106 18.63 -4.98 8.76
CA ASP A 106 19.52 -6.02 9.28
C ASP A 106 19.00 -7.42 8.94
N LYS A 107 17.73 -7.70 9.25
CA LYS A 107 17.07 -8.97 8.97
C LYS A 107 16.91 -9.21 7.48
N ALA A 108 16.55 -8.19 6.71
CA ALA A 108 16.47 -8.23 5.25
C ALA A 108 17.84 -8.55 4.62
N THR A 109 18.92 -7.96 5.16
CA THR A 109 20.29 -8.22 4.70
C THR A 109 20.71 -9.66 5.00
N ILE A 110 20.49 -10.13 6.23
CA ILE A 110 20.78 -11.51 6.62
C ILE A 110 19.99 -12.48 5.75
N PHE A 111 18.68 -12.28 5.61
CA PHE A 111 17.84 -13.14 4.79
C PHE A 111 18.28 -13.13 3.32
N GLY A 112 18.56 -11.95 2.75
CA GLY A 112 19.04 -11.79 1.38
C GLY A 112 20.36 -12.50 1.10
N ILE A 113 21.31 -12.44 2.04
CA ILE A 113 22.60 -13.14 1.93
C ILE A 113 22.41 -14.65 2.05
N VAL A 114 21.64 -15.12 3.03
CA VAL A 114 21.43 -16.57 3.25
C VAL A 114 20.61 -17.18 2.11
N THR A 115 19.56 -16.51 1.65
CA THR A 115 18.74 -16.96 0.51
C THR A 115 19.43 -16.80 -0.84
N PHE A 116 20.60 -16.16 -0.90
CA PHE A 116 21.52 -16.22 -2.03
C PHE A 116 22.53 -17.36 -1.86
N ALA A 117 23.28 -17.38 -0.77
CA ALA A 117 24.42 -18.27 -0.56
C ALA A 117 24.03 -19.76 -0.46
N VAL A 118 22.89 -20.07 0.16
CA VAL A 118 22.44 -21.47 0.31
C VAL A 118 21.96 -22.07 -1.01
N PRO A 119 21.04 -21.45 -1.80
CA PRO A 119 20.77 -21.91 -3.17
C PRO A 119 22.00 -21.94 -4.07
N MET A 120 22.92 -20.99 -3.92
CA MET A 120 24.14 -20.96 -4.70
C MET A 120 25.03 -22.17 -4.42
N SER A 121 25.31 -22.46 -3.15
CA SER A 121 26.16 -23.58 -2.75
C SER A 121 25.52 -24.94 -3.08
N LEU A 122 24.27 -25.15 -2.70
CA LEU A 122 23.55 -26.40 -3.00
C LEU A 122 23.35 -26.60 -4.51
N GLY A 123 23.06 -25.52 -5.24
CA GLY A 123 22.92 -25.55 -6.69
C GLY A 123 24.20 -25.93 -7.41
N VAL A 124 25.34 -25.34 -7.03
CA VAL A 124 26.64 -25.67 -7.64
C VAL A 124 26.96 -27.14 -7.43
N VAL A 125 26.82 -27.63 -6.20
CA VAL A 125 27.08 -29.04 -5.88
C VAL A 125 26.15 -29.96 -6.66
N ALA A 126 24.85 -29.67 -6.70
CA ALA A 126 23.88 -30.50 -7.42
C ALA A 126 24.17 -30.56 -8.94
N MET A 127 24.50 -29.42 -9.56
CA MET A 127 24.78 -29.36 -10.99
C MET A 127 26.12 -30.03 -11.34
N MET A 128 27.14 -29.92 -10.49
CA MET A 128 28.40 -30.63 -10.67
C MET A 128 28.21 -32.15 -10.54
N LEU A 129 27.35 -32.62 -9.62
CA LEU A 129 26.99 -34.04 -9.49
C LEU A 129 26.25 -34.57 -10.72
N LEU A 130 25.53 -33.70 -11.44
CA LEU A 130 24.93 -34.02 -12.75
C LEU A 130 25.94 -33.99 -13.91
N GLY A 131 27.22 -33.66 -13.65
CA GLY A 131 28.30 -33.65 -14.63
C GLY A 131 28.49 -32.31 -15.37
N TYR A 132 27.85 -31.23 -14.93
CA TYR A 132 28.02 -29.91 -15.56
C TYR A 132 29.35 -29.26 -15.14
N PRO A 133 30.00 -28.49 -16.05
CA PRO A 133 31.22 -27.78 -15.71
C PRO A 133 30.96 -26.72 -14.63
N PHE A 134 32.01 -26.34 -13.90
CA PHE A 134 31.90 -25.41 -12.77
C PHE A 134 31.19 -24.09 -13.14
N LEU A 135 31.58 -23.47 -14.25
CA LEU A 135 31.03 -22.18 -14.67
C LEU A 135 29.53 -22.27 -15.03
N ALA A 136 29.10 -23.37 -15.66
CA ALA A 136 27.69 -23.63 -15.93
C ALA A 136 26.91 -23.89 -14.63
N SER A 137 27.49 -24.65 -13.71
CA SER A 137 26.91 -24.96 -12.40
C SER A 137 26.68 -23.70 -11.56
N VAL A 138 27.65 -22.77 -11.56
CA VAL A 138 27.56 -21.45 -10.93
C VAL A 138 26.41 -20.62 -11.51
N LEU A 139 26.27 -20.57 -12.84
CA LEU A 139 25.17 -19.83 -13.48
C LEU A 139 23.79 -20.44 -13.18
N VAL A 140 23.66 -21.76 -13.22
CA VAL A 140 22.39 -22.43 -12.91
C VAL A 140 22.05 -22.28 -11.43
N ALA A 141 23.05 -22.30 -10.55
CA ALA A 141 22.83 -22.07 -9.11
C ALA A 141 22.38 -20.63 -8.81
N SER A 142 22.86 -19.62 -9.54
CA SER A 142 22.36 -18.25 -9.39
C SER A 142 20.90 -18.11 -9.83
N CYS A 143 20.47 -18.92 -10.80
CA CYS A 143 19.08 -19.05 -11.20
C CYS A 143 18.19 -19.65 -10.09
N PHE A 144 18.72 -20.54 -9.26
CA PHE A 144 18.02 -21.04 -8.06
C PHE A 144 17.95 -19.99 -6.95
N ALA A 145 18.99 -19.14 -6.82
CA ALA A 145 19.02 -18.06 -5.84
C ALA A 145 18.02 -16.94 -6.17
N SER A 146 17.94 -16.50 -7.43
CA SER A 146 17.00 -15.47 -7.86
C SER A 146 15.55 -15.85 -7.55
N HIS A 147 14.72 -14.84 -7.30
CA HIS A 147 13.29 -15.05 -7.13
C HIS A 147 12.45 -13.84 -7.53
N THR A 148 11.21 -14.12 -7.91
CA THR A 148 10.19 -13.15 -8.27
C THR A 148 9.07 -13.23 -7.26
N LEU A 149 8.64 -12.10 -6.70
CA LEU A 149 7.59 -12.02 -5.69
C LEU A 149 6.18 -12.20 -6.30
N LEU A 150 5.96 -13.34 -6.95
CA LEU A 150 4.75 -13.66 -7.68
C LEU A 150 3.51 -13.70 -6.80
N ALA A 151 3.67 -14.15 -5.56
CA ALA A 151 2.61 -14.28 -4.58
C ALA A 151 2.32 -12.98 -3.79
N LEU A 152 2.99 -11.87 -4.11
CA LEU A 152 2.78 -10.61 -3.42
C LEU A 152 1.33 -10.08 -3.49
N PRO A 153 0.59 -10.20 -4.61
CA PRO A 153 -0.80 -9.75 -4.66
C PRO A 153 -1.70 -10.51 -3.68
N ILE A 154 -1.33 -11.73 -3.30
CA ILE A 154 -2.04 -12.50 -2.28
C ILE A 154 -1.81 -11.86 -0.91
N VAL A 155 -0.57 -11.52 -0.58
CA VAL A 155 -0.21 -10.85 0.67
C VAL A 155 -0.87 -9.48 0.80
N SER A 156 -0.91 -8.72 -0.31
CA SER A 156 -1.63 -7.44 -0.42
C SER A 156 -3.13 -7.62 -0.17
N LYS A 157 -3.78 -8.57 -0.87
CA LYS A 157 -5.20 -8.91 -0.63
C LYS A 157 -5.49 -9.39 0.80
N LEU A 158 -4.54 -10.06 1.45
CA LEU A 158 -4.67 -10.52 2.83
C LEU A 158 -4.45 -9.41 3.87
N GLY A 159 -3.95 -8.24 3.46
CA GLY A 159 -3.70 -7.09 4.34
C GLY A 159 -2.48 -7.27 5.26
N VAL A 160 -1.53 -8.14 4.91
CA VAL A 160 -0.37 -8.48 5.76
C VAL A 160 0.96 -7.99 5.18
N MET A 161 0.91 -7.03 4.25
CA MET A 161 2.07 -6.47 3.54
C MET A 161 3.12 -5.82 4.44
N ARG A 162 2.68 -5.22 5.54
CA ARG A 162 3.56 -4.59 6.54
C ARG A 162 4.07 -5.55 7.62
N SER A 163 3.77 -6.84 7.52
CA SER A 163 4.31 -7.81 8.48
C SER A 163 5.84 -7.90 8.33
N PRO A 164 6.60 -8.03 9.44
CA PRO A 164 8.06 -8.08 9.37
C PRO A 164 8.60 -9.18 8.44
N SER A 165 7.92 -10.33 8.36
CA SER A 165 8.32 -11.43 7.47
C SER A 165 8.23 -11.06 5.99
N VAL A 166 7.19 -10.31 5.60
CA VAL A 166 6.99 -9.83 4.22
C VAL A 166 8.00 -8.74 3.91
N THR A 167 8.20 -7.75 4.79
CA THR A 167 9.18 -6.67 4.60
C THR A 167 10.62 -7.20 4.50
N VAL A 168 10.98 -8.16 5.36
CA VAL A 168 12.28 -8.85 5.32
C VAL A 168 12.46 -9.61 4.00
N THR A 169 11.40 -10.27 3.53
CA THR A 169 11.45 -11.00 2.26
C THR A 169 11.63 -10.06 1.08
N LEU A 170 10.85 -8.96 1.01
CA LEU A 170 10.96 -7.93 -0.02
C LEU A 170 12.37 -7.33 -0.09
N GLY A 171 12.93 -6.91 1.05
CA GLY A 171 14.29 -6.38 1.11
C GLY A 171 15.36 -7.42 0.75
N GLY A 172 15.18 -8.67 1.21
CA GLY A 172 16.06 -9.78 0.85
C GLY A 172 16.05 -10.08 -0.65
N THR A 173 14.88 -10.01 -1.31
CA THR A 173 14.74 -10.20 -2.76
C THR A 173 15.61 -9.24 -3.55
N LEU A 174 15.67 -7.96 -3.15
CA LEU A 174 16.52 -6.98 -3.82
C LEU A 174 18.00 -7.40 -3.80
N ILE A 175 18.49 -7.77 -2.62
CA ILE A 175 19.88 -8.18 -2.43
C ILE A 175 20.17 -9.44 -3.25
N THR A 176 19.32 -10.45 -3.16
CA THR A 176 19.51 -11.71 -3.87
C THR A 176 19.46 -11.54 -5.39
N ASN A 177 18.57 -10.70 -5.92
CA ASN A 177 18.48 -10.49 -7.36
C ASN A 177 19.67 -9.68 -7.89
N VAL A 178 20.16 -8.68 -7.16
CA VAL A 178 21.42 -7.98 -7.50
C VAL A 178 22.58 -8.97 -7.51
N LEU A 179 22.73 -9.79 -6.48
CA LEU A 179 23.81 -10.78 -6.41
C LEU A 179 23.70 -11.85 -7.51
N ALA A 180 22.50 -12.34 -7.82
CA ALA A 180 22.28 -13.32 -8.88
C ALA A 180 22.62 -12.76 -10.27
N LEU A 181 22.27 -11.49 -10.51
CA LEU A 181 22.62 -10.78 -11.74
C LEU A 181 24.12 -10.54 -11.85
N LEU A 182 24.79 -10.18 -10.76
CA LEU A 182 26.25 -10.09 -10.70
C LEU A 182 26.91 -11.41 -11.10
N VAL A 183 26.41 -12.53 -10.59
CA VAL A 183 26.91 -13.85 -10.97
C VAL A 183 26.72 -14.10 -12.46
N LEU A 184 25.54 -13.80 -13.02
CA LEU A 184 25.29 -13.95 -14.46
C LEU A 184 26.28 -13.12 -15.28
N ALA A 185 26.44 -11.83 -14.96
CA ALA A 185 27.34 -10.92 -15.65
C ALA A 185 28.79 -11.43 -15.58
N VAL A 186 29.26 -11.81 -14.39
CA VAL A 186 30.59 -12.37 -14.16
C VAL A 186 30.79 -13.66 -14.95
N VAL A 187 29.84 -14.59 -14.93
CA VAL A 187 29.96 -15.86 -15.66
C VAL A 187 30.03 -15.63 -17.17
N VAL A 188 29.15 -14.78 -17.71
CA VAL A 188 29.14 -14.47 -19.15
C VAL A 188 30.45 -13.80 -19.58
N LYS A 189 30.93 -12.82 -18.81
CA LYS A 189 32.19 -12.12 -19.08
C LYS A 189 33.42 -13.03 -18.89
N ALA A 190 33.41 -13.91 -17.88
CA ALA A 190 34.46 -14.90 -17.65
C ALA A 190 34.56 -15.89 -18.80
N HIS A 191 33.41 -16.36 -19.31
CA HIS A 191 33.35 -17.24 -20.46
C HIS A 191 33.92 -16.58 -21.73
N GLN A 192 33.77 -15.26 -21.84
CA GLN A 192 34.33 -14.45 -22.93
C GLN A 192 35.78 -13.99 -22.68
N GLY A 193 36.38 -14.29 -21.53
CA GLY A 193 37.75 -13.89 -21.17
C GLY A 193 37.92 -12.42 -20.75
N ASN A 194 36.84 -11.68 -20.49
CA ASN A 194 36.83 -10.22 -20.32
C ASN A 194 36.36 -9.75 -18.93
N LEU A 195 36.85 -10.36 -17.84
CA LEU A 195 36.64 -9.84 -16.49
C LEU A 195 37.61 -8.69 -16.19
N SER A 196 37.25 -7.46 -16.58
CA SER A 196 38.07 -6.28 -16.34
C SER A 196 37.73 -5.57 -15.03
N LEU A 197 38.72 -4.89 -14.44
CA LEU A 197 38.54 -3.97 -13.30
C LEU A 197 37.55 -2.84 -13.65
N GLU A 198 37.52 -2.44 -14.92
CA GLU A 198 36.64 -1.41 -15.47
C GLU A 198 35.15 -1.72 -15.26
N PHE A 199 34.73 -2.98 -15.37
CA PHE A 199 33.35 -3.39 -15.13
C PHE A 199 32.90 -3.08 -13.70
N TRP A 200 33.71 -3.43 -12.70
CA TRP A 200 33.40 -3.19 -11.29
C TRP A 200 33.45 -1.71 -10.92
N LEU A 201 34.43 -0.98 -11.49
CA LEU A 201 34.54 0.47 -11.34
C LEU A 201 33.38 1.23 -12.00
N PHE A 202 32.74 0.66 -13.01
CA PHE A 202 31.52 1.21 -13.60
C PHE A 202 30.28 0.84 -12.79
N LEU A 203 30.12 -0.43 -12.42
CA LEU A 203 28.87 -0.95 -11.86
C LEU A 203 28.58 -0.47 -10.42
N ILE A 204 29.56 -0.52 -9.52
CA ILE A 204 29.33 -0.15 -8.11
C ILE A 204 28.95 1.34 -7.99
N PRO A 205 29.70 2.29 -8.59
CA PRO A 205 29.34 3.70 -8.52
C PRO A 205 28.04 4.02 -9.27
N SER A 206 27.80 3.39 -10.42
CA SER A 206 26.55 3.62 -11.17
C SER A 206 25.32 3.14 -10.42
N LEU A 207 25.38 1.98 -9.75
CA LEU A 207 24.31 1.48 -8.89
C LEU A 207 24.05 2.42 -7.70
N ALA A 208 25.11 2.89 -7.03
CA ALA A 208 24.97 3.83 -5.91
C ALA A 208 24.35 5.16 -6.37
N LEU A 209 24.88 5.74 -7.45
CA LEU A 209 24.37 6.99 -8.03
C LEU A 209 22.92 6.85 -8.50
N TYR A 210 22.58 5.75 -9.16
CA TYR A 210 21.21 5.45 -9.58
C TYR A 210 20.25 5.35 -8.40
N THR A 211 20.65 4.64 -7.35
CA THR A 211 19.80 4.41 -6.18
C THR A 211 19.54 5.74 -5.45
N VAL A 212 20.60 6.50 -5.18
CA VAL A 212 20.50 7.82 -4.54
C VAL A 212 19.73 8.80 -5.43
N GLY A 213 20.05 8.82 -6.73
CA GLY A 213 19.38 9.68 -7.70
C GLY A 213 17.88 9.41 -7.80
N THR A 214 17.47 8.15 -7.74
CA THR A 214 16.05 7.77 -7.72
C THR A 214 15.38 8.17 -6.41
N LEU A 215 15.94 7.75 -5.26
CA LEU A 215 15.33 8.00 -3.94
C LEU A 215 15.30 9.49 -3.56
N TRP A 216 16.17 10.32 -4.13
CA TRP A 216 16.21 11.76 -3.85
C TRP A 216 15.58 12.59 -4.97
N GLY A 217 15.78 12.21 -6.23
CA GLY A 217 15.29 12.92 -7.40
C GLY A 217 13.79 12.76 -7.60
N VAL A 218 13.26 11.54 -7.49
CA VAL A 218 11.83 11.27 -7.73
C VAL A 218 10.93 12.01 -6.72
N PRO A 219 11.18 11.99 -5.39
CA PRO A 219 10.34 12.74 -4.45
C PRO A 219 10.39 14.25 -4.64
N ARG A 220 11.52 14.80 -5.13
CA ARG A 220 11.65 16.23 -5.43
C ARG A 220 10.88 16.62 -6.68
N LEU A 221 11.07 15.86 -7.76
CA LEU A 221 10.37 16.09 -9.02
C LEU A 221 8.87 15.90 -8.85
N GLY A 222 8.47 14.86 -8.12
CA GLY A 222 7.08 14.59 -7.79
C GLY A 222 6.43 15.71 -7.00
N ARG A 223 7.04 16.18 -5.90
CA ARG A 223 6.51 17.34 -5.14
C ARG A 223 6.34 18.59 -6.01
N TRP A 224 7.30 18.85 -6.91
CA TRP A 224 7.19 19.96 -7.86
C TRP A 224 6.00 19.77 -8.82
N PHE A 225 5.84 18.57 -9.37
CA PHE A 225 4.77 18.22 -10.30
C PHE A 225 3.39 18.31 -9.64
N PHE A 226 3.19 17.64 -8.50
CA PHE A 226 1.92 17.63 -7.78
C PHE A 226 1.51 19.03 -7.32
N ARG A 227 2.45 19.88 -6.90
CA ARG A 227 2.13 21.27 -6.53
C ARG A 227 1.64 22.11 -7.71
N ARG A 228 2.06 21.80 -8.95
CA ARG A 228 1.73 22.59 -10.14
C ARG A 228 0.54 22.03 -10.92
N PHE A 229 0.37 20.71 -10.92
CA PHE A 229 -0.57 19.99 -11.78
C PHE A 229 -1.46 18.97 -11.02
N GLY A 230 -1.35 18.87 -9.69
CA GLY A 230 -2.08 17.89 -8.86
C GLY A 230 -3.58 18.14 -8.69
N HIS A 231 -4.20 18.87 -9.60
CA HIS A 231 -5.67 19.02 -9.66
C HIS A 231 -6.27 18.19 -10.81
N ASP A 232 -5.44 17.58 -11.67
CA ASP A 232 -5.86 16.70 -12.76
C ASP A 232 -5.44 15.25 -12.46
N GLU A 233 -6.41 14.43 -12.07
CA GLU A 233 -6.21 13.01 -11.75
C GLU A 233 -5.56 12.20 -12.89
N GLY A 234 -5.85 12.56 -14.14
CA GLY A 234 -5.27 11.89 -15.31
C GLY A 234 -3.79 12.19 -15.47
N ALA A 235 -3.40 13.45 -15.22
CA ALA A 235 -2.01 13.88 -15.24
C ALA A 235 -1.20 13.22 -14.11
N GLU A 236 -1.77 13.13 -12.91
CA GLU A 236 -1.16 12.43 -11.77
C GLU A 236 -0.88 10.96 -12.06
N PHE A 237 -1.89 10.23 -12.56
CA PHE A 237 -1.73 8.82 -12.91
C PHE A 237 -0.65 8.64 -13.98
N THR A 238 -0.68 9.47 -15.03
CA THR A 238 0.30 9.42 -16.12
C THR A 238 1.71 9.71 -15.62
N PHE A 239 1.89 10.68 -14.72
CA PHE A 239 3.19 11.00 -14.12
C PHE A 239 3.76 9.80 -13.33
N VAL A 240 2.92 9.14 -12.53
CA VAL A 240 3.35 7.98 -11.75
C VAL A 240 3.78 6.83 -12.65
N VAL A 241 2.97 6.50 -13.65
CA VAL A 241 3.29 5.44 -14.62
C VAL A 241 4.54 5.79 -15.43
N ALA A 242 4.68 7.04 -15.88
CA ALA A 242 5.88 7.49 -16.58
C ALA A 242 7.13 7.35 -15.69
N THR A 243 7.04 7.74 -14.42
CA THR A 243 8.15 7.61 -13.47
C THR A 243 8.54 6.16 -13.25
N LEU A 244 7.55 5.26 -13.08
CA LEU A 244 7.78 3.81 -13.03
C LEU A 244 8.64 3.33 -14.21
N PHE A 245 8.24 3.65 -15.45
CA PHE A 245 8.96 3.18 -16.63
C PHE A 245 10.32 3.86 -16.83
N VAL A 246 10.45 5.15 -16.54
CA VAL A 246 11.73 5.87 -16.63
C VAL A 246 12.74 5.27 -15.66
N VAL A 247 12.37 5.09 -14.39
CA VAL A 247 13.26 4.53 -13.37
C VAL A 247 13.60 3.06 -13.67
N SER A 248 12.64 2.27 -14.16
CA SER A 248 12.87 0.88 -14.58
C SER A 248 13.79 0.77 -15.80
N TYR A 249 13.65 1.69 -16.77
CA TYR A 249 14.51 1.73 -17.95
C TYR A 249 15.93 2.21 -17.61
N LEU A 250 16.06 3.21 -16.73
CA LEU A 250 17.36 3.65 -16.22
C LEU A 250 18.11 2.51 -15.50
N ALA A 251 17.41 1.64 -14.76
CA ALA A 251 18.01 0.44 -14.18
C ALA A 251 18.66 -0.46 -15.25
N LYS A 252 17.97 -0.64 -16.39
CA LYS A 252 18.50 -1.42 -17.51
C LYS A 252 19.79 -0.85 -18.09
N LEU A 253 19.92 0.49 -18.14
CA LEU A 253 21.11 1.16 -18.70
C LEU A 253 22.37 0.95 -17.87
N ILE A 254 22.22 0.71 -16.57
CA ILE A 254 23.31 0.36 -15.65
C ILE A 254 23.44 -1.16 -15.44
N GLU A 255 22.89 -1.95 -16.37
CA GLU A 255 22.90 -3.41 -16.36
C GLU A 255 22.19 -4.05 -15.15
N ILE A 256 21.19 -3.36 -14.56
CA ILE A 256 20.31 -3.87 -13.51
C ILE A 256 18.96 -4.30 -14.09
N GLU A 257 18.31 -5.29 -13.47
CA GLU A 257 16.97 -5.69 -13.89
C GLU A 257 15.94 -4.55 -13.73
N PRO A 258 15.12 -4.28 -14.76
CA PRO A 258 14.05 -3.27 -14.69
C PRO A 258 13.09 -3.45 -13.50
N ILE A 259 12.93 -4.69 -13.06
CA ILE A 259 12.10 -5.12 -11.91
C ILE A 259 12.56 -4.44 -10.61
N ILE A 260 13.87 -4.30 -10.41
CA ILE A 260 14.46 -3.61 -9.25
C ILE A 260 14.17 -2.11 -9.34
N GLY A 261 14.27 -1.53 -10.54
CA GLY A 261 13.94 -0.13 -10.75
C GLY A 261 12.46 0.17 -10.51
N ALA A 262 11.56 -0.71 -10.93
CA ALA A 262 10.14 -0.58 -10.63
C ALA A 262 9.86 -0.56 -9.13
N PHE A 263 10.50 -1.45 -8.37
CA PHE A 263 10.40 -1.46 -6.90
C PHE A 263 10.90 -0.15 -6.28
N LEU A 264 12.09 0.32 -6.72
CA LEU A 264 12.69 1.56 -6.21
C LEU A 264 11.85 2.79 -6.56
N ALA A 265 11.24 2.82 -7.75
CA ALA A 265 10.29 3.86 -8.15
C ALA A 265 9.08 3.88 -7.23
N GLY A 266 8.55 2.71 -6.89
CA GLY A 266 7.44 2.56 -5.93
C GLY A 266 7.79 3.19 -4.60
N ILE A 267 8.89 2.75 -4.00
CA ILE A 267 9.41 3.27 -2.73
C ILE A 267 9.57 4.80 -2.75
N ALA A 268 10.13 5.34 -3.83
CA ALA A 268 10.36 6.77 -3.96
C ALA A 268 9.05 7.57 -4.08
N ILE A 269 8.02 6.99 -4.69
CA ILE A 269 6.69 7.62 -4.84
C ILE A 269 5.81 7.44 -3.61
N THR A 270 6.03 6.41 -2.77
CA THR A 270 5.21 6.12 -1.56
C THR A 270 5.03 7.33 -0.63
N GLN A 271 6.03 8.21 -0.57
CA GLN A 271 6.00 9.42 0.26
C GLN A 271 5.08 10.52 -0.31
N LEU A 272 4.79 10.48 -1.61
CA LEU A 272 3.99 11.48 -2.32
C LEU A 272 2.50 11.12 -2.38
N ILE A 273 2.18 9.83 -2.29
CA ILE A 273 0.81 9.32 -2.48
C ILE A 273 0.31 8.72 -1.16
N PRO A 274 -0.71 9.30 -0.51
CA PRO A 274 -1.39 8.69 0.62
C PRO A 274 -1.99 7.32 0.24
N GLN A 275 -1.94 6.35 1.16
CA GLN A 275 -2.40 4.97 0.88
C GLN A 275 -3.90 4.91 0.56
N LEU A 276 -4.68 5.86 1.09
CA LEU A 276 -6.13 5.91 0.92
C LEU A 276 -6.56 6.87 -0.20
N SER A 277 -5.62 7.40 -0.99
CA SER A 277 -5.91 8.36 -2.06
C SER A 277 -6.60 7.69 -3.27
N PRO A 278 -7.42 8.43 -4.03
CA PRO A 278 -8.00 7.94 -5.29
C PRO A 278 -6.94 7.47 -6.29
N LEU A 279 -5.81 8.17 -6.37
CA LEU A 279 -4.66 7.83 -7.21
C LEU A 279 -4.10 6.44 -6.87
N MET A 280 -3.92 6.12 -5.57
CA MET A 280 -3.47 4.80 -5.13
C MET A 280 -4.44 3.70 -5.56
N ASN A 281 -5.75 3.91 -5.34
CA ASN A 281 -6.78 2.97 -5.75
C ASN A 281 -6.76 2.70 -7.26
N ARG A 282 -6.59 3.74 -8.09
CA ARG A 282 -6.48 3.61 -9.55
C ARG A 282 -5.25 2.80 -9.96
N ILE A 283 -4.09 3.06 -9.36
CA ILE A 283 -2.84 2.32 -9.61
C ILE A 283 -3.02 0.85 -9.27
N GLN A 284 -3.53 0.54 -8.07
CA GLN A 284 -3.76 -0.83 -7.61
C GLN A 284 -4.80 -1.54 -8.48
N PHE A 285 -5.88 -0.86 -8.85
CA PHE A 285 -6.93 -1.43 -9.70
C PHE A 285 -6.37 -1.82 -11.07
N ILE A 286 -5.69 -0.90 -11.76
CA ILE A 286 -5.14 -1.14 -13.10
C ILE A 286 -4.03 -2.21 -13.05
N GLY A 287 -3.14 -2.11 -12.08
CA GLY A 287 -2.06 -3.09 -11.89
C GLY A 287 -2.59 -4.50 -11.64
N ASN A 288 -3.39 -4.68 -10.59
CA ASN A 288 -3.87 -6.00 -10.15
C ASN A 288 -4.91 -6.62 -11.08
N THR A 289 -5.76 -5.81 -11.72
CA THR A 289 -6.89 -6.31 -12.54
C THR A 289 -6.48 -6.58 -13.97
N LEU A 290 -5.59 -5.75 -14.54
CA LEU A 290 -5.26 -5.81 -15.97
C LEU A 290 -3.84 -6.33 -16.17
N PHE A 291 -2.82 -5.60 -15.72
CA PHE A 291 -1.44 -5.90 -16.12
C PHE A 291 -0.84 -7.14 -15.45
N VAL A 292 -1.06 -7.34 -14.14
CA VAL A 292 -0.54 -8.53 -13.43
C VAL A 292 -1.09 -9.84 -14.04
N PRO A 293 -2.38 -9.95 -14.39
CA PRO A 293 -2.87 -11.13 -15.10
C PRO A 293 -2.21 -11.36 -16.48
N PHE A 294 -1.94 -10.31 -17.27
CA PHE A 294 -1.19 -10.46 -18.53
C PHE A 294 0.19 -11.07 -18.29
N PHE A 295 0.89 -10.61 -17.25
CA PHE A 295 2.17 -11.17 -16.85
C PHE A 295 2.06 -12.65 -16.51
N LEU A 296 1.10 -13.05 -15.68
CA LEU A 296 0.90 -14.43 -15.24
C LEU A 296 0.60 -15.38 -16.41
N ILE A 297 -0.26 -14.96 -17.33
CA ILE A 297 -0.58 -15.72 -18.55
C ILE A 297 0.66 -15.83 -19.43
N SER A 298 1.38 -14.73 -19.66
CA SER A 298 2.62 -14.69 -20.46
C SER A 298 3.72 -15.61 -19.90
N VAL A 299 3.81 -15.75 -18.58
CA VAL A 299 4.70 -16.72 -17.91
C VAL A 299 4.25 -18.15 -18.17
N GLY A 300 2.95 -18.45 -18.06
CA GLY A 300 2.42 -19.78 -18.39
C GLY A 300 2.70 -20.20 -19.83
N MET A 301 2.62 -19.26 -20.78
CA MET A 301 2.89 -19.52 -22.20
C MET A 301 4.35 -19.88 -22.52
N LEU A 302 5.29 -19.64 -21.61
CA LEU A 302 6.70 -20.05 -21.76
C LEU A 302 6.91 -21.54 -21.52
N VAL A 303 5.96 -22.21 -20.86
CA VAL A 303 6.16 -23.57 -20.36
C VAL A 303 5.75 -24.59 -21.41
N ASN A 304 6.68 -25.50 -21.74
CA ASN A 304 6.40 -26.65 -22.59
C ASN A 304 6.44 -27.97 -21.80
N PRO A 305 5.31 -28.46 -21.28
CA PRO A 305 5.28 -29.68 -20.49
C PRO A 305 5.57 -30.94 -21.31
N LEU A 306 5.37 -30.93 -22.64
CA LEU A 306 5.58 -32.11 -23.49
C LEU A 306 7.05 -32.53 -23.56
N ILE A 307 7.98 -31.59 -23.45
CA ILE A 307 9.42 -31.88 -23.58
C ILE A 307 9.91 -32.78 -22.43
N LEU A 308 9.29 -32.68 -21.25
CA LEU A 308 9.64 -33.50 -20.09
C LEU A 308 9.35 -34.99 -20.29
N PHE A 309 8.39 -35.32 -21.15
CA PHE A 309 7.99 -36.71 -21.43
C PHE A 309 8.71 -37.33 -22.63
N GLN A 310 9.33 -36.52 -23.49
CA GLN A 310 9.99 -37.00 -24.71
C GLN A 310 11.40 -37.55 -24.45
N GLU A 311 12.09 -37.02 -23.42
CA GLU A 311 13.46 -37.44 -23.09
C GLU A 311 13.58 -37.81 -21.59
N PRO A 312 13.82 -39.09 -21.25
CA PRO A 312 13.96 -39.52 -19.85
C PRO A 312 15.07 -38.80 -19.09
N LYS A 313 16.14 -38.37 -19.79
CA LYS A 313 17.22 -37.56 -19.21
C LYS A 313 16.76 -36.15 -18.85
N SER A 314 15.91 -35.53 -19.66
CA SER A 314 15.30 -34.22 -19.36
C SER A 314 14.45 -34.30 -18.08
N LEU A 315 13.73 -35.41 -17.87
CA LEU A 315 12.95 -35.61 -16.65
C LEU A 315 13.83 -35.71 -15.40
N LEU A 316 14.94 -36.45 -15.46
CA LEU A 316 15.87 -36.57 -14.33
C LEU A 316 16.46 -35.21 -13.95
N VAL A 317 16.97 -34.46 -14.94
CA VAL A 317 17.54 -33.12 -14.71
C VAL A 317 16.48 -32.18 -14.13
N ALA A 318 15.27 -32.17 -14.69
CA ALA A 318 14.16 -31.36 -14.19
C ALA A 318 13.78 -31.69 -12.74
N VAL A 319 13.65 -32.96 -12.39
CA VAL A 319 13.31 -33.40 -11.02
C VAL A 319 14.39 -32.97 -10.03
N VAL A 320 15.67 -33.13 -10.39
CA VAL A 320 16.79 -32.69 -9.54
C VAL A 320 16.75 -31.17 -9.36
N MET A 321 16.62 -30.40 -10.44
CA MET A 321 16.57 -28.94 -10.37
C MET A 321 15.38 -28.44 -9.53
N VAL A 322 14.18 -28.99 -9.73
CA VAL A 322 12.99 -28.66 -8.93
C VAL A 322 13.22 -28.96 -7.45
N SER A 323 13.71 -30.17 -7.15
CA SER A 323 13.90 -30.61 -5.76
C SER A 323 14.93 -29.74 -5.04
N VAL A 324 16.05 -29.44 -5.71
CA VAL A 324 17.11 -28.58 -5.17
C VAL A 324 16.62 -27.15 -5.01
N ALA A 325 15.90 -26.60 -6.00
CA ALA A 325 15.36 -25.24 -5.90
C ALA A 325 14.38 -25.08 -4.73
N LEU A 326 13.47 -26.04 -4.54
CA LEU A 326 12.52 -26.02 -3.42
C LEU A 326 13.24 -26.19 -2.07
N ALA A 327 14.12 -27.19 -1.95
CA ALA A 327 14.85 -27.46 -0.71
C ALA A 327 15.76 -26.28 -0.34
N ALA A 328 16.55 -25.80 -1.29
CA ALA A 328 17.52 -24.73 -1.05
C ALA A 328 16.87 -23.37 -0.76
N LYS A 329 15.58 -23.18 -1.08
CA LYS A 329 14.79 -22.01 -0.68
C LYS A 329 14.10 -22.19 0.67
N PHE A 330 13.68 -23.41 0.99
CA PHE A 330 13.08 -23.72 2.27
C PHE A 330 14.09 -23.56 3.42
N LEU A 331 15.33 -24.03 3.23
CA LEU A 331 16.38 -23.96 4.26
C LEU A 331 16.65 -22.53 4.77
N PRO A 332 16.90 -21.52 3.90
CA PRO A 332 17.03 -20.11 4.29
C PRO A 332 15.80 -19.55 4.98
N ALA A 333 14.61 -19.78 4.43
CA ALA A 333 13.38 -19.28 5.03
C ALA A 333 13.19 -19.82 6.45
N TRP A 334 13.38 -21.13 6.64
CA TRP A 334 13.29 -21.77 7.94
C TRP A 334 14.42 -21.34 8.89
N GLY A 335 15.66 -21.30 8.42
CA GLY A 335 16.83 -20.93 9.22
C GLY A 335 16.79 -19.48 9.69
N SER A 336 16.63 -18.53 8.75
CA SER A 336 16.50 -17.12 9.07
C SER A 336 15.23 -16.84 9.86
N GLY A 337 14.11 -17.47 9.50
CA GLY A 337 12.85 -17.34 10.21
C GLY A 337 12.94 -17.76 11.69
N LYS A 338 13.61 -18.88 11.98
CA LYS A 338 13.90 -19.28 13.38
C LYS A 338 14.85 -18.33 14.08
N LEU A 339 15.90 -17.86 13.39
CA LEU A 339 16.83 -16.87 13.94
C LEU A 339 16.11 -15.58 14.34
N PHE A 340 15.13 -15.15 13.54
CA PHE A 340 14.31 -13.96 13.80
C PHE A 340 13.12 -14.21 14.73
N ARG A 341 12.95 -15.44 15.23
CA ARG A 341 11.84 -15.88 16.10
C ARG A 341 10.45 -15.70 15.47
N PHE A 342 10.35 -15.86 14.16
CA PHE A 342 9.06 -15.89 13.48
C PHE A 342 8.35 -17.23 13.71
N ASP A 343 7.02 -17.18 13.84
CA ASP A 343 6.18 -18.37 13.89
C ASP A 343 6.14 -19.07 12.53
N PHE A 344 5.70 -20.32 12.54
CA PHE A 344 5.70 -21.16 11.35
C PHE A 344 4.92 -20.54 10.18
N SER A 345 3.83 -19.81 10.43
CA SER A 345 3.05 -19.17 9.36
C SER A 345 3.87 -18.07 8.67
N ASN A 346 4.54 -17.22 9.45
CA ASN A 346 5.44 -16.19 8.92
C ASN A 346 6.60 -16.83 8.13
N ILE A 347 7.21 -17.90 8.65
CA ILE A 347 8.28 -18.63 7.95
C ILE A 347 7.79 -19.19 6.60
N MET A 348 6.61 -19.81 6.56
CA MET A 348 6.05 -20.37 5.33
C MET A 348 5.68 -19.27 4.33
N VAL A 349 5.28 -18.09 4.79
CA VAL A 349 5.05 -16.94 3.91
C VAL A 349 6.36 -16.43 3.32
N MET A 350 7.44 -16.35 4.11
CA MET A 350 8.78 -16.03 3.57
C MET A 350 9.22 -17.04 2.51
N PHE A 351 9.02 -18.34 2.77
CA PHE A 351 9.30 -19.39 1.80
C PHE A 351 8.45 -19.24 0.53
N GLY A 352 7.13 -19.10 0.67
CA GLY A 352 6.21 -18.94 -0.46
C GLY A 352 6.52 -17.70 -1.31
N LEU A 353 6.91 -16.59 -0.70
CA LEU A 353 7.31 -15.38 -1.42
C LEU A 353 8.66 -15.53 -2.14
N SER A 354 9.59 -16.31 -1.59
CA SER A 354 10.96 -16.43 -2.12
C SER A 354 11.19 -17.60 -3.07
N VAL A 355 10.22 -18.51 -3.22
CA VAL A 355 10.40 -19.74 -4.01
C VAL A 355 10.15 -19.55 -5.51
N ALA A 356 9.25 -18.65 -5.93
CA ALA A 356 8.92 -18.47 -7.34
C ALA A 356 10.10 -17.91 -8.16
N GLN A 357 10.30 -18.48 -9.35
CA GLN A 357 11.20 -17.96 -10.38
C GLN A 357 10.41 -17.70 -11.67
N ALA A 358 10.81 -16.69 -12.45
CA ALA A 358 10.11 -16.33 -13.67
C ALA A 358 11.05 -15.80 -14.76
N ALA A 359 10.79 -14.60 -15.28
CA ALA A 359 11.37 -14.07 -16.51
C ALA A 359 12.91 -13.92 -16.46
N SER A 360 13.47 -13.50 -15.32
CA SER A 360 14.92 -13.32 -15.13
C SER A 360 15.69 -14.62 -15.29
N THR A 361 15.22 -15.67 -14.60
CA THR A 361 15.78 -17.02 -14.63
C THR A 361 15.78 -17.59 -16.05
N LEU A 362 14.67 -17.46 -16.78
CA LEU A 362 14.60 -17.93 -18.16
C LEU A 362 15.52 -17.13 -19.09
N ALA A 363 15.60 -15.80 -18.91
CA ALA A 363 16.49 -14.96 -19.69
C ALA A 363 17.96 -15.34 -19.46
N ALA A 364 18.39 -15.52 -18.21
CA ALA A 364 19.72 -15.95 -17.84
C ALA A 364 20.11 -17.30 -18.47
N ILE A 365 19.23 -18.29 -18.37
CA ILE A 365 19.43 -19.63 -18.94
C ILE A 365 19.42 -19.60 -20.47
N THR A 366 18.58 -18.75 -21.09
CA THR A 366 18.57 -18.56 -22.54
C THR A 366 19.88 -17.94 -23.04
N VAL A 367 20.42 -16.95 -22.33
CA VAL A 367 21.74 -16.38 -22.64
C VAL A 367 22.82 -17.44 -22.51
N ALA A 368 22.82 -18.19 -21.41
CA ALA A 368 23.76 -19.30 -21.16
C ALA A 368 23.70 -20.37 -22.26
N TYR A 369 22.50 -20.70 -22.74
CA TYR A 369 22.30 -21.65 -23.83
C TYR A 369 22.84 -21.12 -25.16
N LYS A 370 22.62 -19.83 -25.47
CA LYS A 370 23.13 -19.18 -26.68
C LYS A 370 24.66 -19.15 -26.74
N ILE A 371 25.33 -18.96 -25.60
CA ILE A 371 26.80 -19.03 -25.51
C ILE A 371 27.31 -20.47 -25.36
N LYS A 372 26.45 -21.48 -25.48
CA LYS A 372 26.76 -22.92 -25.34
C LYS A 372 27.37 -23.30 -23.98
N LEU A 373 27.07 -22.54 -22.94
CA LEU A 373 27.51 -22.83 -21.58
C LEU A 373 26.62 -23.88 -20.91
N VAL A 374 25.33 -23.91 -21.25
CA VAL A 374 24.36 -24.93 -20.81
C VAL A 374 23.71 -25.60 -22.02
N ASP A 375 23.17 -26.79 -21.82
CA ASP A 375 22.50 -27.59 -22.84
C ASP A 375 20.97 -27.44 -22.80
N GLN A 376 20.29 -28.03 -23.79
CA GLN A 376 18.83 -27.99 -23.89
C GLN A 376 18.17 -28.68 -22.67
N LEU A 377 18.80 -29.70 -22.09
CA LEU A 377 18.30 -30.37 -20.88
C LEU A 377 18.17 -29.38 -19.71
N THR A 378 19.17 -28.53 -19.51
CA THR A 378 19.15 -27.47 -18.49
C THR A 378 18.04 -26.45 -18.75
N VAL A 379 17.83 -26.06 -20.01
CA VAL A 379 16.75 -25.13 -20.39
C VAL A 379 15.38 -25.74 -20.05
N ASN A 380 15.15 -26.99 -20.44
CA ASN A 380 13.92 -27.72 -20.17
C ASN A 380 13.69 -27.91 -18.66
N GLY A 381 14.74 -28.26 -17.92
CA GLY A 381 14.70 -28.38 -16.46
C GLY A 381 14.39 -27.07 -15.76
N THR A 382 14.94 -25.95 -16.26
CA THR A 382 14.62 -24.60 -15.77
C THR A 382 13.16 -24.25 -16.01
N ILE A 383 12.62 -24.57 -17.19
CA ILE A 383 11.21 -24.33 -17.51
C ILE A 383 10.29 -25.13 -16.58
N ALA A 384 10.62 -26.39 -16.30
CA ALA A 384 9.88 -27.22 -15.35
C ALA A 384 9.95 -26.67 -13.92
N MET A 385 11.14 -26.24 -13.49
CA MET A 385 11.33 -25.56 -12.21
C MET A 385 10.45 -24.31 -12.10
N ILE A 386 10.49 -23.42 -13.10
CA ILE A 386 9.65 -22.21 -13.15
C ILE A 386 8.17 -22.56 -13.01
N LEU A 387 7.68 -23.58 -13.73
CA LEU A 387 6.28 -24.01 -13.62
C LEU A 387 5.93 -24.43 -12.18
N VAL A 388 6.74 -25.32 -11.60
CA VAL A 388 6.47 -25.88 -10.28
C VAL A 388 6.53 -24.78 -9.21
N THR A 389 7.54 -23.90 -9.26
CA THR A 389 7.69 -22.85 -8.25
C THR A 389 6.68 -21.72 -8.41
N CYS A 390 6.28 -21.37 -9.64
CA CYS A 390 5.19 -20.44 -9.91
C CYS A 390 3.82 -20.92 -9.41
N ILE A 391 3.60 -22.24 -9.32
CA ILE A 391 2.39 -22.81 -8.72
C ILE A 391 2.55 -22.89 -7.19
N ALA A 392 3.70 -23.38 -6.72
CA ALA A 392 3.97 -23.58 -5.30
C ALA A 392 3.94 -22.25 -4.52
N SER A 393 4.54 -21.19 -5.05
CA SER A 393 4.65 -19.89 -4.38
C SER A 393 3.29 -19.30 -3.96
N PRO A 394 2.36 -19.01 -4.90
CA PRO A 394 1.03 -18.51 -4.55
C PRO A 394 0.26 -19.46 -3.62
N TRP A 395 0.35 -20.77 -3.85
CA TRP A 395 -0.36 -21.76 -3.05
C TRP A 395 0.11 -21.78 -1.59
N ILE A 396 1.41 -21.76 -1.37
CA ILE A 396 2.02 -21.68 -0.04
C ILE A 396 1.63 -20.34 0.61
N THR A 397 1.89 -19.23 -0.06
CA THR A 397 1.62 -17.90 0.51
C THR A 397 0.16 -17.70 0.90
N ASP A 398 -0.81 -18.16 0.10
CA ASP A 398 -2.23 -18.06 0.46
C ASP A 398 -2.58 -18.94 1.68
N ARG A 399 -2.14 -20.20 1.68
CA ARG A 399 -2.46 -21.18 2.74
C ARG A 399 -2.00 -20.70 4.12
N TRP A 400 -0.75 -20.24 4.21
CA TRP A 400 -0.17 -19.81 5.48
C TRP A 400 -0.40 -18.32 5.78
N GLY A 401 -0.57 -17.48 4.75
CA GLY A 401 -0.87 -16.06 4.93
C GLY A 401 -2.22 -15.81 5.61
N ARG A 402 -3.24 -16.65 5.33
CA ARG A 402 -4.54 -16.60 6.03
C ARG A 402 -4.41 -16.78 7.55
N SER A 403 -3.43 -17.57 8.00
CA SER A 403 -3.17 -17.80 9.43
C SER A 403 -2.52 -16.59 10.11
N MET A 404 -1.74 -15.78 9.37
CA MET A 404 -1.12 -14.57 9.92
C MET A 404 -2.14 -13.49 10.30
N LYS A 405 -3.25 -13.38 9.55
CA LYS A 405 -4.37 -12.45 9.87
C LYS A 405 -5.01 -12.77 11.24
N SER A 406 -5.00 -14.03 11.66
CA SER A 406 -5.48 -14.44 12.97
C SER A 406 -4.48 -14.12 14.08
N SER A 407 -3.18 -14.23 13.82
CA SER A 407 -2.12 -13.94 14.79
C SER A 407 -1.87 -12.43 14.98
N SER A 408 -1.95 -11.61 13.93
CA SER A 408 -1.80 -10.15 14.04
C SER A 408 -2.96 -9.49 14.80
N ALA A 409 -4.17 -10.05 14.73
CA ALA A 409 -5.30 -9.68 15.59
C ALA A 409 -5.05 -10.00 17.08
N THR A 410 -4.09 -10.88 17.38
CA THR A 410 -3.76 -11.33 18.74
C THR A 410 -2.45 -10.68 19.26
N ALA A 411 -1.52 -10.31 18.38
CA ALA A 411 -0.19 -9.80 18.72
C ALA A 411 -0.11 -8.29 19.03
N HIS A 412 -1.20 -7.55 18.87
CA HIS A 412 -1.32 -6.13 19.26
C HIS A 412 -2.35 -5.90 20.38
N GLN A 413 -2.64 -6.91 21.19
CA GLN A 413 -3.16 -6.66 22.53
C GLN A 413 -1.97 -6.68 23.50
N PRO A 414 -1.51 -5.52 24.00
CA PRO A 414 -0.74 -5.51 25.22
C PRO A 414 -1.59 -6.22 26.27
N GLN A 415 -0.98 -7.15 27.01
CA GLN A 415 -1.57 -7.70 28.23
C GLN A 415 -1.72 -6.54 29.23
N LEU A 416 -2.83 -5.82 29.11
CA LEU A 416 -3.24 -4.80 30.05
C LEU A 416 -4.22 -5.45 31.02
N ALA A 417 -3.80 -5.46 32.27
CA ALA A 417 -4.60 -5.83 33.42
C ALA A 417 -5.96 -5.11 33.39
N ASP A 418 -6.97 -5.82 33.88
CA ASP A 418 -8.34 -5.40 34.16
C ASP A 418 -8.59 -3.88 34.08
N SER A 419 -9.04 -3.41 32.92
CA SER A 419 -9.75 -2.15 32.78
C SER A 419 -10.91 -2.36 31.78
N PRO A 420 -12.12 -1.85 32.06
CA PRO A 420 -13.30 -2.17 31.27
C PRO A 420 -13.14 -1.66 29.84
N ARG A 421 -13.14 -2.60 28.88
CA ARG A 421 -13.05 -2.34 27.43
C ARG A 421 -14.22 -1.45 26.95
N GLN A 422 -13.91 -0.26 26.44
CA GLN A 422 -14.73 0.37 25.40
C GLN A 422 -14.35 -0.29 24.06
N SER A 423 -15.33 -0.84 23.35
CA SER A 423 -15.13 -1.36 21.99
C SER A 423 -14.69 -0.21 21.07
N PRO A 424 -13.92 -0.46 19.98
CA PRO A 424 -13.63 0.59 19.01
C PRO A 424 -14.96 1.14 18.46
N LEU A 425 -15.27 2.39 18.80
CA LEU A 425 -16.51 3.04 18.39
C LEU A 425 -16.48 3.22 16.87
N ARG A 426 -17.39 2.52 16.17
CA ARG A 426 -17.65 2.75 14.74
C ARG A 426 -18.20 4.16 14.58
N TYR A 427 -17.46 5.07 13.94
CA TYR A 427 -17.90 6.46 13.84
C TYR A 427 -19.12 6.60 12.91
N ARG A 428 -20.09 7.42 13.33
CA ARG A 428 -21.18 7.95 12.51
C ARG A 428 -21.04 9.46 12.57
N ILE A 429 -20.42 10.03 11.55
CA ILE A 429 -19.90 11.40 11.57
C ILE A 429 -20.85 12.32 10.83
N LEU A 430 -21.46 13.27 11.56
CA LEU A 430 -22.34 14.27 10.99
C LEU A 430 -21.53 15.49 10.54
N VAL A 431 -21.65 15.85 9.26
CA VAL A 431 -20.94 16.99 8.67
C VAL A 431 -21.95 17.94 8.01
N PRO A 432 -22.24 19.10 8.62
CA PRO A 432 -23.04 20.13 7.98
C PRO A 432 -22.29 20.74 6.78
N VAL A 433 -22.79 20.48 5.57
CA VAL A 433 -22.26 21.00 4.30
C VAL A 433 -23.07 22.22 3.89
N ALA A 434 -22.42 23.36 3.73
CA ALA A 434 -23.07 24.63 3.41
C ALA A 434 -22.25 25.54 2.49
N ASN A 435 -20.99 25.20 2.22
CA ASN A 435 -20.09 26.03 1.45
C ASN A 435 -19.08 25.18 0.66
N PRO A 436 -19.24 25.09 -0.67
CA PRO A 436 -18.34 24.35 -1.56
C PRO A 436 -16.86 24.67 -1.40
N SER A 437 -16.52 25.93 -1.10
CA SER A 437 -15.13 26.36 -1.00
C SER A 437 -14.39 25.85 0.25
N THR A 438 -15.12 25.35 1.25
CA THR A 438 -14.55 24.92 2.54
C THR A 438 -14.94 23.49 2.92
N GLU A 439 -15.86 22.87 2.19
CA GLU A 439 -16.40 21.55 2.55
C GLU A 439 -15.49 20.39 2.18
N ASP A 440 -14.66 20.51 1.15
CA ASP A 440 -13.73 19.44 0.74
C ASP A 440 -12.85 18.98 1.92
N ASN A 441 -12.21 19.92 2.63
CA ASN A 441 -11.38 19.60 3.79
C ASN A 441 -12.19 19.01 4.96
N LEU A 442 -13.44 19.44 5.15
CA LEU A 442 -14.33 18.92 6.20
C LEU A 442 -14.72 17.47 5.91
N LEU A 443 -15.11 17.20 4.66
CA LEU A 443 -15.47 15.87 4.19
C LEU A 443 -14.26 14.96 4.21
N GLN A 444 -13.09 15.42 3.78
CA GLN A 444 -11.84 14.66 3.86
C GLN A 444 -11.47 14.29 5.31
N LEU A 445 -11.53 15.25 6.25
CA LEU A 445 -11.34 14.96 7.68
C LEU A 445 -12.32 13.89 8.17
N ALA A 446 -13.60 14.03 7.84
CA ALA A 446 -14.63 13.09 8.21
C ALA A 446 -14.40 11.71 7.58
N LEU A 447 -13.96 11.64 6.33
CA LEU A 447 -13.65 10.40 5.63
C LEU A 447 -12.44 9.69 6.22
N ILE A 448 -11.40 10.42 6.63
CA ILE A 448 -10.24 9.88 7.35
C ILE A 448 -10.70 9.17 8.63
N LEU A 449 -11.51 9.84 9.45
CA LEU A 449 -12.00 9.31 10.72
C LEU A 449 -13.05 8.19 10.55
N ALA A 450 -13.93 8.31 9.57
CA ALA A 450 -14.89 7.26 9.25
C ALA A 450 -14.15 6.01 8.78
N LYS A 451 -13.20 6.14 7.84
CA LYS A 451 -12.48 5.01 7.27
C LYS A 451 -11.61 4.27 8.29
N SER A 452 -10.93 4.98 9.19
CA SER A 452 -10.12 4.36 10.25
C SER A 452 -10.95 3.51 11.23
N SER A 453 -12.25 3.78 11.34
CA SER A 453 -13.21 3.04 12.19
C SER A 453 -14.21 2.18 11.43
N ASN A 454 -14.07 2.06 10.09
CA ASN A 454 -15.05 1.46 9.19
C ASN A 454 -16.47 2.04 9.37
N GLY A 455 -16.56 3.34 9.67
CA GLY A 455 -17.75 4.11 9.99
C GLY A 455 -18.57 4.60 8.79
N THR A 456 -19.50 5.50 9.08
CA THR A 456 -20.43 6.08 8.11
C THR A 456 -20.36 7.61 8.13
N LEU A 457 -20.30 8.21 6.94
CA LEU A 457 -20.39 9.66 6.75
C LEU A 457 -21.85 10.08 6.63
N LEU A 458 -22.25 11.11 7.37
CA LEU A 458 -23.60 11.68 7.35
C LEU A 458 -23.50 13.15 6.88
N PRO A 459 -23.40 13.44 5.57
CA PRO A 459 -23.44 14.82 5.10
C PRO A 459 -24.85 15.38 5.29
N LEU A 460 -24.95 16.57 5.88
CA LEU A 460 -26.20 17.22 6.24
C LEU A 460 -26.27 18.61 5.62
N HIS A 461 -27.37 18.92 4.94
CA HIS A 461 -27.70 20.28 4.54
C HIS A 461 -29.09 20.67 5.05
N ILE A 462 -29.20 21.84 5.68
CA ILE A 462 -30.43 22.31 6.33
C ILE A 462 -30.95 23.55 5.61
N LEU A 463 -32.22 23.50 5.19
CA LEU A 463 -32.98 24.64 4.69
C LEU A 463 -33.87 25.16 5.82
N THR A 464 -33.98 26.49 5.96
CA THR A 464 -34.82 27.10 7.00
C THR A 464 -36.10 27.69 6.40
N ASP A 465 -37.25 27.37 6.97
CA ASP A 465 -38.57 27.86 6.55
C ASP A 465 -39.01 29.13 7.31
N THR A 466 -38.19 29.60 8.25
CA THR A 466 -38.48 30.74 9.15
C THR A 466 -38.82 32.04 8.42
N TYR A 467 -38.26 32.25 7.23
CA TYR A 467 -38.38 33.50 6.46
C TYR A 467 -39.28 33.39 5.22
N GLY A 468 -39.98 32.26 5.04
CA GLY A 468 -40.87 32.02 3.90
C GLY A 468 -40.75 30.61 3.32
N PRO A 469 -41.53 30.31 2.26
CA PRO A 469 -41.48 29.01 1.60
C PRO A 469 -40.10 28.76 0.96
N ILE A 470 -39.67 27.51 0.98
CA ILE A 470 -38.37 27.09 0.42
C ILE A 470 -38.38 27.26 -1.10
N SER A 471 -37.38 27.97 -1.64
CA SER A 471 -37.23 28.13 -3.07
C SER A 471 -36.79 26.82 -3.74
N VAL A 472 -37.21 26.63 -5.00
CA VAL A 472 -36.77 25.49 -5.82
C VAL A 472 -35.25 25.50 -5.99
N GLU A 473 -34.65 26.69 -6.13
CA GLU A 473 -33.20 26.89 -6.22
C GLU A 473 -32.46 26.39 -4.97
N ALA A 474 -32.96 26.71 -3.77
CA ALA A 474 -32.35 26.25 -2.52
C ALA A 474 -32.42 24.72 -2.37
N LYS A 475 -33.52 24.11 -2.85
CA LYS A 475 -33.66 22.64 -2.86
C LYS A 475 -32.74 21.97 -3.88
N LEU A 476 -32.59 22.55 -5.06
CA LEU A 476 -31.63 22.07 -6.07
C LEU A 476 -30.19 22.16 -5.56
N GLU A 477 -29.84 23.24 -4.86
CA GLU A 477 -28.51 23.39 -4.27
C GLU A 477 -28.27 22.37 -3.15
N GLN A 478 -29.26 22.13 -2.30
CA GLN A 478 -29.20 21.06 -1.30
C GLN A 478 -28.92 19.69 -1.93
N GLU A 479 -29.66 19.32 -2.97
CA GLU A 479 -29.47 18.05 -3.68
C GLU A 479 -28.08 17.96 -4.31
N ARG A 480 -27.59 19.06 -4.89
CA ARG A 480 -26.25 19.15 -5.51
C ARG A 480 -25.12 18.95 -4.49
N LEU A 481 -25.16 19.66 -3.36
CA LEU A 481 -24.13 19.57 -2.31
C LEU A 481 -24.07 18.14 -1.74
N LEU A 482 -25.23 17.56 -1.47
CA LEU A 482 -25.35 16.21 -0.94
C LEU A 482 -24.84 15.15 -1.94
N ALA A 483 -25.21 15.26 -3.21
CA ALA A 483 -24.71 14.35 -4.26
C ALA A 483 -23.19 14.44 -4.45
N THR A 484 -22.61 15.63 -4.27
CA THR A 484 -21.17 15.85 -4.31
C THR A 484 -20.49 15.12 -3.15
N ALA A 485 -21.01 15.26 -1.92
CA ALA A 485 -20.51 14.55 -0.75
C ALA A 485 -20.61 13.01 -0.89
N GLU A 486 -21.70 12.50 -1.46
CA GLU A 486 -21.87 11.06 -1.75
C GLU A 486 -20.82 10.56 -2.75
N THR A 487 -20.58 11.31 -3.82
CA THR A 487 -19.59 10.96 -4.84
C THR A 487 -18.18 10.86 -4.25
N ILE A 488 -17.80 11.83 -3.40
CA ILE A 488 -16.51 11.84 -2.71
C ILE A 488 -16.41 10.63 -1.75
N ALA A 489 -17.47 10.33 -0.99
CA ALA A 489 -17.47 9.20 -0.07
C ALA A 489 -17.39 7.84 -0.77
N HIS A 490 -18.11 7.66 -1.89
CA HIS A 490 -18.03 6.45 -2.71
C HIS A 490 -16.65 6.25 -3.32
N ALA A 491 -16.00 7.33 -3.78
CA ALA A 491 -14.62 7.28 -4.27
C ALA A 491 -13.63 6.87 -3.16
N ALA A 492 -13.90 7.24 -1.91
CA ALA A 492 -13.11 6.85 -0.75
C ALA A 492 -13.40 5.44 -0.21
N VAL A 493 -14.44 4.77 -0.72
CA VAL A 493 -14.97 3.47 -0.26
C VAL A 493 -15.45 3.54 1.20
N THR A 494 -16.23 4.57 1.52
CA THR A 494 -16.84 4.78 2.84
C THR A 494 -18.36 4.77 2.72
N ASP A 495 -19.05 4.17 3.71
CA ASP A 495 -20.52 4.21 3.78
C ASP A 495 -20.98 5.67 3.93
N VAL A 496 -22.00 6.09 3.17
CA VAL A 496 -22.53 7.46 3.20
C VAL A 496 -24.05 7.44 3.26
N GLU A 497 -24.64 8.35 4.04
CA GLU A 497 -26.08 8.58 4.13
C GLU A 497 -26.34 10.08 4.07
N ALA A 498 -26.67 10.60 2.89
CA ALA A 498 -26.93 12.03 2.70
C ALA A 498 -28.28 12.46 3.28
N ILE A 499 -28.28 13.61 3.96
CA ILE A 499 -29.44 14.10 4.71
C ILE A 499 -29.78 15.52 4.27
N GLY A 500 -30.87 15.64 3.51
CA GLY A 500 -31.55 16.91 3.29
C GLY A 500 -32.59 17.13 4.37
N ARG A 501 -32.51 18.26 5.10
CA ARG A 501 -33.47 18.61 6.16
C ARG A 501 -34.06 20.00 5.94
N VAL A 502 -35.31 20.14 6.36
CA VAL A 502 -35.98 21.42 6.58
C VAL A 502 -36.21 21.59 8.06
N ASP A 503 -35.81 22.73 8.64
CA ASP A 503 -35.91 22.95 10.09
C ASP A 503 -36.08 24.44 10.43
N ASP A 504 -36.54 24.74 11.66
CA ASP A 504 -36.83 26.11 12.10
C ASP A 504 -35.56 26.91 12.41
N SER A 505 -34.45 26.23 12.68
CA SER A 505 -33.11 26.83 12.73
C SER A 505 -32.01 25.81 12.41
N ILE A 506 -30.87 26.30 11.89
CA ILE A 506 -29.74 25.44 11.48
C ILE A 506 -29.17 24.67 12.68
N ASP A 507 -28.96 25.33 13.82
CA ASP A 507 -28.41 24.71 15.03
C ASP A 507 -29.31 23.59 15.58
N LYS A 508 -30.64 23.80 15.61
CA LYS A 508 -31.61 22.76 16.00
C LYS A 508 -31.62 21.61 15.01
N GLY A 509 -31.59 21.90 13.72
CA GLY A 509 -31.55 20.87 12.68
C GLY A 509 -30.31 19.97 12.79
N ILE A 510 -29.13 20.54 13.12
CA ILE A 510 -27.90 19.76 13.37
C ILE A 510 -28.09 18.82 14.57
N LEU A 511 -28.54 19.36 15.71
CA LEU A 511 -28.70 18.61 16.95
C LEU A 511 -29.75 17.50 16.84
N ARG A 512 -30.92 17.80 16.24
CA ARG A 512 -31.98 16.82 16.00
C ARG A 512 -31.51 15.71 15.08
N THR A 513 -30.81 16.05 13.98
CA THR A 513 -30.26 15.05 13.06
C THR A 513 -29.21 14.16 13.72
N ALA A 514 -28.33 14.74 14.53
CA ALA A 514 -27.33 13.98 15.28
C ALA A 514 -28.00 12.92 16.18
N GLN A 515 -29.10 13.29 16.84
CA GLN A 515 -29.87 12.37 17.68
C GLN A 515 -30.65 11.33 16.86
N GLU A 516 -31.37 11.76 15.81
CA GLU A 516 -32.21 10.90 14.95
C GLU A 516 -31.41 9.87 14.15
N ARG A 517 -30.16 10.19 13.78
CA ARG A 517 -29.28 9.30 13.00
C ARG A 517 -28.16 8.67 13.81
N HIS A 518 -28.24 8.81 15.14
CA HIS A 518 -27.27 8.28 16.08
C HIS A 518 -25.84 8.63 15.70
N ALA A 519 -25.62 9.89 15.30
CA ALA A 519 -24.28 10.40 15.09
C ALA A 519 -23.53 10.40 16.43
N ASN A 520 -22.27 9.99 16.42
CA ASN A 520 -21.41 9.97 17.61
C ASN A 520 -20.23 10.95 17.51
N LEU A 521 -20.16 11.71 16.42
CA LEU A 521 -19.24 12.82 16.21
C LEU A 521 -19.88 13.85 15.28
N ILE A 522 -19.73 15.14 15.60
CA ILE A 522 -20.13 16.25 14.71
C ILE A 522 -18.88 16.98 14.25
N ILE A 523 -18.76 17.31 12.97
CA ILE A 523 -17.64 18.12 12.44
C ILE A 523 -18.21 19.36 11.77
N CYS A 524 -17.79 20.54 12.23
CA CYS A 524 -18.25 21.82 11.71
C CYS A 524 -17.09 22.71 11.26
N GLY A 525 -17.26 23.36 10.11
CA GLY A 525 -16.32 24.36 9.61
C GLY A 525 -16.48 25.71 10.29
N TRP A 526 -15.36 26.29 10.75
CA TRP A 526 -15.27 27.62 11.34
C TRP A 526 -14.55 28.59 10.41
N LYS A 527 -15.18 29.76 10.19
CA LYS A 527 -14.65 30.82 9.32
C LYS A 527 -13.45 31.58 9.92
N GLY A 528 -13.14 31.39 11.20
CA GLY A 528 -11.93 31.95 11.83
C GLY A 528 -12.07 33.33 12.47
N TYR A 529 -13.24 33.98 12.39
CA TYR A 529 -13.50 35.27 13.02
C TYR A 529 -14.96 35.39 13.47
N SER A 530 -15.21 36.17 14.52
CA SER A 530 -16.56 36.55 14.94
C SER A 530 -16.81 38.05 14.72
N THR A 531 -18.07 38.40 14.39
CA THR A 531 -18.50 39.79 14.19
C THR A 531 -19.00 40.43 15.48
N TYR A 532 -19.28 39.63 16.52
CA TYR A 532 -19.89 40.06 17.79
C TYR A 532 -19.04 39.59 18.97
N ARG A 533 -18.95 40.43 20.01
CA ARG A 533 -18.09 40.21 21.19
C ARG A 533 -18.38 38.93 21.98
N ASP A 534 -19.62 38.43 21.93
CA ASP A 534 -20.07 37.28 22.73
C ASP A 534 -20.12 35.96 21.95
N ASN A 535 -19.83 35.98 20.65
CA ASN A 535 -19.74 34.79 19.80
C ASN A 535 -18.27 34.53 19.44
N PHE A 536 -17.83 33.28 19.44
CA PHE A 536 -16.44 32.93 19.11
C PHE A 536 -16.36 32.16 17.79
N PHE A 537 -17.25 31.18 17.60
CA PHE A 537 -17.33 30.39 16.36
C PHE A 537 -18.47 30.82 15.43
N GLY A 538 -19.33 31.72 15.92
CA GLY A 538 -20.56 32.17 15.25
C GLY A 538 -21.79 31.60 15.94
N SER A 539 -22.94 32.26 15.75
CA SER A 539 -24.18 31.94 16.50
C SER A 539 -24.61 30.48 16.37
N VAL A 540 -24.46 29.88 15.19
CA VAL A 540 -24.85 28.47 14.94
C VAL A 540 -23.91 27.50 15.66
N ILE A 541 -22.60 27.61 15.44
CA ILE A 541 -21.61 26.68 16.02
C ILE A 541 -21.59 26.80 17.54
N ASP A 542 -21.64 28.01 18.08
CA ASP A 542 -21.68 28.24 19.53
C ASP A 542 -22.94 27.64 20.16
N ASN A 543 -24.09 27.69 19.48
CA ASN A 543 -25.33 27.07 19.97
C ASN A 543 -25.28 25.54 19.92
N VAL A 544 -24.69 24.96 18.87
CA VAL A 544 -24.51 23.50 18.75
C VAL A 544 -23.53 23.00 19.82
N ALA A 545 -22.37 23.64 19.97
CA ALA A 545 -21.37 23.27 20.96
C ALA A 545 -21.93 23.32 22.40
N ARG A 546 -22.77 24.30 22.72
CA ARG A 546 -23.40 24.41 24.05
C ARG A 546 -24.40 23.29 24.37
N ARG A 547 -24.96 22.62 23.37
CA ARG A 547 -26.12 21.71 23.53
C ARG A 547 -25.89 20.30 22.99
N THR A 548 -24.76 20.05 22.31
CA THR A 548 -24.48 18.76 21.68
C THR A 548 -24.33 17.66 22.74
N PRO A 549 -25.00 16.50 22.58
CA PRO A 549 -24.81 15.35 23.45
C PRO A 549 -23.60 14.49 23.05
N VAL A 550 -22.97 14.79 21.91
CA VAL A 550 -21.84 14.04 21.36
C VAL A 550 -20.63 14.93 21.11
N PRO A 551 -19.41 14.37 21.03
CA PRO A 551 -18.22 15.12 20.71
C PRO A 551 -18.37 15.92 19.40
N MET A 552 -17.75 17.09 19.37
CA MET A 552 -17.78 18.02 18.24
C MET A 552 -16.37 18.49 17.89
N LEU A 553 -16.01 18.42 16.61
CA LEU A 553 -14.81 19.03 16.07
C LEU A 553 -15.18 20.34 15.37
N ILE A 554 -14.57 21.43 15.81
CA ILE A 554 -14.70 22.73 15.17
C ILE A 554 -13.41 23.00 14.42
N THR A 555 -13.47 23.14 13.11
CA THR A 555 -12.29 23.07 12.26
C THR A 555 -12.17 24.25 11.32
N ARG A 556 -10.96 24.78 11.17
CA ARG A 556 -10.61 25.82 10.22
C ARG A 556 -9.44 25.30 9.39
N PHE A 557 -9.65 25.13 8.08
CA PHE A 557 -8.59 24.68 7.16
C PHE A 557 -8.22 25.81 6.21
N MET A 558 -6.94 26.22 6.23
CA MET A 558 -6.40 27.28 5.34
C MET A 558 -5.63 26.69 4.16
N GLN A 559 -5.28 25.40 4.25
CA GLN A 559 -4.66 24.59 3.22
C GLN A 559 -5.42 23.26 3.08
N PRO A 560 -5.28 22.55 1.94
CA PRO A 560 -5.75 21.17 1.81
C PRO A 560 -5.21 20.29 2.96
N ILE A 561 -6.05 19.47 3.57
CA ILE A 561 -5.64 18.67 4.75
C ILE A 561 -4.48 17.72 4.41
N GLU A 562 -4.35 17.29 3.16
CA GLU A 562 -3.27 16.42 2.68
C GLU A 562 -1.88 17.10 2.65
N SER A 563 -1.80 18.43 2.69
CA SER A 563 -0.50 19.13 2.71
C SER A 563 0.14 19.15 4.11
N THR A 564 -0.61 18.78 5.15
CA THR A 564 -0.19 18.80 6.55
C THR A 564 1.13 18.04 6.75
N GLN A 565 2.17 18.73 7.20
CA GLN A 565 3.48 18.10 7.48
C GLN A 565 3.59 17.63 8.93
N ARG A 566 2.91 18.34 9.83
CA ARG A 566 2.97 18.10 11.28
C ARG A 566 1.60 18.33 11.90
N VAL A 567 1.15 17.35 12.69
CA VAL A 567 -0.01 17.48 13.56
C VAL A 567 0.50 17.88 14.94
N PHE A 568 0.07 19.05 15.38
CA PHE A 568 0.59 19.70 16.56
C PHE A 568 -0.49 19.77 17.63
N LEU A 569 -0.39 18.95 18.67
CA LEU A 569 -1.33 18.96 19.80
C LEU A 569 -0.81 19.90 20.88
N ALA A 570 -1.50 21.02 21.10
CA ALA A 570 -1.18 21.94 22.18
C ALA A 570 -2.16 21.76 23.33
N ILE A 571 -1.61 21.57 24.53
CA ILE A 571 -2.37 21.34 25.76
C ILE A 571 -1.83 22.18 26.90
N SER A 572 -2.73 22.63 27.77
CA SER A 572 -2.38 23.25 29.03
C SER A 572 -2.17 22.20 30.12
N GLU A 573 -1.49 22.60 31.19
CA GLU A 573 -1.20 21.73 32.34
C GLU A 573 -2.45 21.06 32.93
N GLY A 574 -3.55 21.82 33.10
CA GLY A 574 -4.79 21.31 33.68
C GLY A 574 -5.56 20.33 32.79
N GLU A 575 -5.31 20.34 31.48
CA GLU A 575 -6.03 19.49 30.53
C GLU A 575 -5.51 18.06 30.49
N THR A 576 -4.24 17.83 30.85
CA THR A 576 -3.64 16.48 30.88
C THR A 576 -4.37 15.50 31.81
N LEU A 577 -5.08 16.00 32.81
CA LEU A 577 -5.82 15.20 33.79
C LEU A 577 -7.28 14.96 33.39
N ALA A 578 -7.77 15.58 32.32
CA ALA A 578 -9.17 15.46 31.92
C ALA A 578 -9.44 14.19 31.11
N ALA A 579 -10.64 13.62 31.27
CA ALA A 579 -11.05 12.43 30.51
C ALA A 579 -11.07 12.67 28.99
N SER A 580 -11.33 13.91 28.56
CA SER A 580 -11.30 14.36 27.17
C SER A 580 -9.90 14.29 26.54
N PHE A 581 -8.83 14.39 27.34
CA PHE A 581 -7.47 14.41 26.83
C PHE A 581 -7.11 13.12 26.10
N GLN A 582 -7.48 11.96 26.64
CA GLN A 582 -7.23 10.67 25.99
C GLN A 582 -7.93 10.58 24.64
N GLN A 583 -9.16 11.10 24.55
CA GLN A 583 -9.92 11.11 23.30
C GLN A 583 -9.27 12.05 22.27
N THR A 584 -8.84 13.25 22.68
CA THR A 584 -8.11 14.17 21.82
C THR A 584 -6.77 13.59 21.38
N LEU A 585 -6.05 12.91 22.26
CA LEU A 585 -4.77 12.26 21.95
C LEU A 585 -4.95 11.17 20.89
N VAL A 586 -5.91 10.27 21.08
CA VAL A 586 -6.24 9.21 20.10
C VAL A 586 -6.64 9.81 18.76
N LEU A 587 -7.47 10.86 18.76
CA LEU A 587 -7.83 11.58 17.54
C LEU A 587 -6.60 12.16 16.86
N THR A 588 -5.71 12.82 17.61
CA THR A 588 -4.50 13.44 17.07
C THR A 588 -3.53 12.40 16.51
N GLN A 589 -3.34 11.26 17.20
CA GLN A 589 -2.54 10.14 16.72
C GLN A 589 -3.12 9.53 15.44
N THR A 590 -4.45 9.37 15.39
CA THR A 590 -5.15 8.90 14.19
C THR A 590 -4.89 9.85 13.03
N LEU A 591 -5.05 11.15 13.23
CA LEU A 591 -4.79 12.15 12.19
C LEU A 591 -3.33 12.16 11.74
N ALA A 592 -2.37 12.12 12.67
CA ALA A 592 -0.95 12.07 12.32
C ALA A 592 -0.60 10.83 11.49
N THR A 593 -1.14 9.67 11.88
CA THR A 593 -0.92 8.39 11.18
C THR A 593 -1.51 8.40 9.78
N GLU A 594 -2.77 8.84 9.65
CA GLU A 594 -3.50 8.84 8.38
C GLU A 594 -2.97 9.90 7.40
N LEU A 595 -2.59 11.08 7.90
CA LEU A 595 -1.98 12.15 7.11
C LEU A 595 -0.48 11.92 6.85
N LYS A 596 0.13 10.87 7.42
CA LYS A 596 1.59 10.64 7.41
C LYS A 596 2.39 11.84 7.91
N ALA A 597 1.81 12.60 8.82
CA ALA A 597 2.38 13.81 9.38
C ALA A 597 3.12 13.50 10.69
N LYS A 598 4.13 14.30 11.02
CA LYS A 598 4.82 14.16 12.31
C LYS A 598 3.88 14.57 13.44
N LEU A 599 3.77 13.74 14.48
CA LEU A 599 3.07 14.10 15.71
C LEU A 599 4.04 14.85 16.63
N GLN A 600 3.65 16.05 17.06
CA GLN A 600 4.36 16.81 18.08
C GLN A 600 3.37 17.28 19.15
N ILE A 601 3.74 17.12 20.42
CA ILE A 601 2.89 17.51 21.54
C ILE A 601 3.58 18.65 22.30
N LEU A 602 2.87 19.75 22.50
CA LEU A 602 3.31 20.88 23.30
C LEU A 602 2.47 20.98 24.56
N GLN A 603 3.12 20.86 25.71
CA GLN A 603 2.51 21.12 27.00
C GLN A 603 2.97 22.48 27.50
N VAL A 604 2.04 23.42 27.65
CA VAL A 604 2.32 24.73 28.26
C VAL A 604 2.01 24.67 29.75
N VAL A 605 3.03 24.88 30.56
CA VAL A 605 2.93 24.87 32.02
C VAL A 605 2.98 26.28 32.59
N THR A 606 2.21 26.51 33.65
CA THR A 606 2.25 27.80 34.39
C THR A 606 3.17 27.69 35.60
N ASN A 607 3.24 26.51 36.22
CA ASN A 607 4.08 26.25 37.38
C ASN A 607 5.47 25.71 36.99
N PRO A 608 6.59 26.38 37.38
CA PRO A 608 7.94 25.93 37.03
C PRO A 608 8.29 24.54 37.59
N ARG A 609 7.66 24.12 38.70
CA ARG A 609 7.89 22.78 39.28
C ARG A 609 7.39 21.64 38.38
N SER A 610 6.44 21.94 37.50
CA SER A 610 5.81 20.96 36.60
C SER A 610 6.64 20.66 35.35
N LEU A 611 7.69 21.44 35.07
CA LEU A 611 8.64 21.19 33.97
C LEU A 611 9.36 19.84 34.12
N HIS A 612 9.52 19.36 35.36
CA HIS A 612 10.24 18.12 35.70
C HIS A 612 9.33 16.92 35.99
N SER A 613 8.01 17.05 35.85
CA SER A 613 7.07 15.94 36.06
C SER A 613 7.29 14.83 35.01
N GLN A 614 7.41 13.58 35.46
CA GLN A 614 7.60 12.44 34.56
C GLN A 614 6.24 11.87 34.15
N GLU A 615 6.04 11.80 32.83
CA GLU A 615 4.98 11.06 32.12
C GLU A 615 3.58 11.73 32.02
N ILE A 616 3.13 11.89 30.77
CA ILE A 616 1.73 12.16 30.45
C ILE A 616 1.04 10.78 30.39
N PRO A 617 -0.02 10.53 31.17
CA PRO A 617 -0.71 9.24 31.17
C PRO A 617 -1.19 8.86 29.75
N GLY A 618 -0.96 7.62 29.33
CA GLY A 618 -1.43 7.09 28.04
C GLY A 618 -0.61 7.50 26.81
N LEU A 619 0.53 8.17 26.99
CA LEU A 619 1.46 8.50 25.91
C LEU A 619 2.53 7.42 25.75
N ASP A 620 2.75 6.93 24.53
CA ASP A 620 3.90 6.06 24.23
C ASP A 620 5.21 6.83 24.45
N ALA A 621 6.23 6.14 25.00
CA ALA A 621 7.52 6.73 25.35
C ALA A 621 8.28 7.37 24.16
N ASP A 622 7.89 7.02 22.92
CA ASP A 622 8.54 7.48 21.70
C ASP A 622 7.97 8.80 21.13
N ILE A 623 6.88 9.34 21.71
CA ILE A 623 6.27 10.58 21.22
C ILE A 623 6.96 11.79 21.85
N PRO A 624 7.60 12.68 21.05
CA PRO A 624 8.32 13.83 21.60
C PRO A 624 7.34 14.86 22.19
N VAL A 625 7.41 15.02 23.52
CA VAL A 625 6.67 16.07 24.26
C VAL A 625 7.59 17.24 24.55
N GLN A 626 7.26 18.40 23.99
CA GLN A 626 7.92 19.65 24.32
C GLN A 626 7.18 20.36 25.45
N ARG A 627 7.90 20.76 26.50
CA ARG A 627 7.32 21.50 27.63
C ARG A 627 7.85 22.92 27.67
N VAL A 628 6.96 23.90 27.75
CA VAL A 628 7.32 25.33 27.77
C VAL A 628 6.56 26.06 28.87
N GLN A 629 7.22 27.02 29.51
CA GLN A 629 6.60 27.87 30.52
C GLN A 629 6.13 29.18 29.89
N GLY A 630 4.90 29.61 30.18
CA GLY A 630 4.41 30.94 29.80
C GLY A 630 2.92 31.01 29.51
N ASN A 631 2.52 32.07 28.81
CA ASN A 631 1.15 32.22 28.33
C ASN A 631 0.89 31.26 27.15
N PHE A 632 -0.23 30.51 27.20
CA PHE A 632 -0.58 29.46 26.24
C PHE A 632 -0.56 29.98 24.79
N VAL A 633 -1.37 31.00 24.49
CA VAL A 633 -1.47 31.58 23.15
C VAL A 633 -0.10 32.04 22.64
N ASN A 634 0.67 32.79 23.45
CA ASN A 634 1.97 33.29 23.02
C ASN A 634 3.00 32.18 22.74
N GLN A 635 2.99 31.10 23.52
CA GLN A 635 3.93 30.00 23.32
C GLN A 635 3.55 29.13 22.12
N VAL A 636 2.26 28.85 21.93
CA VAL A 636 1.75 28.13 20.77
C VAL A 636 2.06 28.91 19.49
N SER A 637 1.71 30.20 19.43
CA SER A 637 1.98 31.07 18.28
C SER A 637 3.46 31.17 17.88
N ARG A 638 4.40 31.05 18.83
CA ARG A 638 5.84 31.10 18.53
C ARG A 638 6.38 29.87 17.80
N ILE A 639 5.73 28.72 17.98
CA ILE A 639 6.22 27.42 17.48
C ILE A 639 5.51 27.02 16.18
N LEU A 640 4.29 27.52 15.97
CA LEU A 640 3.48 27.19 14.80
C LEU A 640 4.15 27.60 13.49
N GLU A 641 4.13 26.66 12.55
CA GLU A 641 4.54 26.82 11.16
C GLU A 641 3.33 26.80 10.21
N ARG A 642 3.52 27.23 8.96
CA ARG A 642 2.43 27.40 7.99
C ARG A 642 1.72 26.10 7.61
N ASP A 643 2.44 24.96 7.65
CA ASP A 643 1.94 23.65 7.21
C ASP A 643 1.56 22.75 8.41
N ASP A 644 1.37 23.35 9.58
CA ASP A 644 0.92 22.68 10.80
C ASP A 644 -0.61 22.56 10.86
N LEU A 645 -1.07 21.42 11.37
CA LEU A 645 -2.44 21.23 11.83
C LEU A 645 -2.46 21.30 13.36
N LEU A 646 -2.88 22.44 13.89
CA LEU A 646 -3.01 22.65 15.33
C LEU A 646 -4.26 21.94 15.85
N VAL A 647 -4.08 21.02 16.79
CA VAL A 647 -5.17 20.40 17.55
C VAL A 647 -5.19 20.99 18.95
N LEU A 648 -6.34 21.55 19.33
CA LEU A 648 -6.62 22.07 20.65
C LEU A 648 -7.67 21.19 21.32
N THR A 649 -7.43 20.80 22.56
CA THR A 649 -8.48 20.22 23.40
C THR A 649 -9.22 21.36 24.08
N HIS A 650 -10.53 21.23 24.27
CA HIS A 650 -11.26 22.15 25.13
C HIS A 650 -11.87 21.39 26.30
N ASN A 651 -11.57 21.85 27.51
CA ASN A 651 -12.34 21.51 28.69
C ASN A 651 -13.15 22.72 29.13
N ALA A 652 -14.42 22.49 29.45
CA ALA A 652 -15.23 23.46 30.16
C ALA A 652 -14.57 23.76 31.52
N HIS A 653 -13.73 24.79 31.57
CA HIS A 653 -13.24 25.37 32.82
C HIS A 653 -14.45 25.71 33.72
N PRO A 654 -14.29 25.71 35.06
CA PRO A 654 -15.36 26.13 35.95
C PRO A 654 -15.78 27.54 35.55
N GLU A 655 -17.08 27.75 35.44
CA GLU A 655 -17.70 29.03 35.12
C GLU A 655 -17.19 30.12 36.07
N LEU A 656 -16.16 30.84 35.66
CA LEU A 656 -15.89 32.16 36.20
C LEU A 656 -16.79 33.11 35.41
N ILE A 657 -17.98 33.36 35.98
CA ILE A 657 -18.82 34.52 35.67
C ILE A 657 -19.44 34.45 34.26
N GLY A 658 -20.18 33.39 33.94
CA GLY A 658 -21.22 33.41 32.87
C GLY A 658 -20.78 33.74 31.43
N ILE A 659 -19.48 33.80 31.13
CA ILE A 659 -18.95 34.08 29.78
C ILE A 659 -18.42 32.76 29.21
N PRO A 660 -18.90 32.31 28.02
CA PRO A 660 -18.34 31.13 27.35
C PRO A 660 -16.87 31.41 27.00
N THR A 661 -15.92 30.63 27.49
CA THR A 661 -14.50 30.75 27.11
C THR A 661 -14.13 29.89 25.90
N LEU A 662 -15.11 29.22 25.27
CA LEU A 662 -14.94 28.14 24.28
C LEU A 662 -13.98 28.48 23.14
N GLY A 663 -13.90 29.76 22.73
CA GLY A 663 -13.10 30.17 21.59
C GLY A 663 -12.12 31.32 21.80
N VAL A 664 -11.86 31.76 23.04
CA VAL A 664 -10.93 32.87 23.29
C VAL A 664 -9.51 32.55 22.80
N GLU A 665 -8.95 31.40 23.20
CA GLU A 665 -7.58 31.02 22.81
C GLU A 665 -7.49 30.63 21.32
N PRO A 666 -8.38 29.78 20.77
CA PRO A 666 -8.36 29.47 19.36
C PRO A 666 -8.53 30.71 18.47
N GLU A 667 -9.42 31.65 18.83
CA GLU A 667 -9.62 32.91 18.09
C GLU A 667 -8.39 33.81 18.15
N ALA A 668 -7.75 33.92 19.32
CA ALA A 668 -6.52 34.69 19.45
C ALA A 668 -5.38 34.13 18.56
N ILE A 669 -5.20 32.81 18.56
CA ILE A 669 -4.20 32.13 17.70
C ILE A 669 -4.57 32.32 16.22
N ALA A 670 -5.82 32.08 15.86
CA ALA A 670 -6.37 32.26 14.52
C ALA A 670 -6.22 33.68 13.95
N ARG A 671 -6.20 34.71 14.81
CA ARG A 671 -5.96 36.11 14.43
C ARG A 671 -4.47 36.42 14.23
N GLN A 672 -3.60 35.79 15.02
CA GLN A 672 -2.13 35.96 14.89
C GLN A 672 -1.56 35.15 13.71
N HIS A 673 -2.14 33.99 13.42
CA HIS A 673 -1.71 33.06 12.38
C HIS A 673 -2.87 32.75 11.41
N PRO A 674 -3.13 33.63 10.43
CA PRO A 674 -4.27 33.47 9.53
C PRO A 674 -4.13 32.27 8.57
N ASP A 675 -2.90 31.77 8.36
CA ASP A 675 -2.58 30.70 7.40
C ASP A 675 -2.56 29.29 8.02
N VAL A 676 -2.79 29.15 9.33
CA VAL A 676 -2.68 27.88 10.05
C VAL A 676 -4.03 27.17 10.12
N SER A 677 -4.02 25.85 9.92
CA SER A 677 -5.20 25.00 10.08
C SER A 677 -5.38 24.60 11.54
N ILE A 678 -6.60 24.68 12.07
CA ILE A 678 -6.92 24.48 13.49
C ILE A 678 -8.09 23.51 13.62
N ILE A 679 -7.98 22.52 14.51
CA ILE A 679 -9.05 21.64 14.97
C ILE A 679 -9.22 21.83 16.47
N ILE A 680 -10.45 22.09 16.90
CA ILE A 680 -10.81 22.24 18.30
C ILE A 680 -11.70 21.06 18.65
N ALA A 681 -11.22 20.19 19.54
CA ALA A 681 -11.96 19.04 20.01
C ALA A 681 -12.78 19.42 21.25
N HIS A 682 -14.10 19.47 21.09
CA HIS A 682 -15.06 19.75 22.14
C HIS A 682 -15.77 18.47 22.57
N PHE A 683 -15.70 18.13 23.86
CA PHE A 683 -16.38 16.98 24.44
C PHE A 683 -17.47 17.45 25.42
N PRO A 684 -18.72 16.97 25.29
CA PRO A 684 -19.78 17.32 26.21
C PRO A 684 -19.51 16.73 27.60
N ARG A 685 -19.96 17.44 28.66
CA ARG A 685 -19.89 16.89 30.04
C ARG A 685 -20.82 15.69 30.14
N GLN A 686 -20.28 14.53 30.55
CA GLN A 686 -21.11 13.42 31.00
C GLN A 686 -21.75 13.85 32.33
N GLY A 687 -23.09 13.93 32.35
CA GLY A 687 -23.86 14.29 33.53
C GLY A 687 -23.86 13.23 34.61
#